data_AF-A0A1J3CW79-F1
#
_entry.id   AF-A0A1J3CW79-F1
#
_cell.length_a   1.000
_cell.length_b   1.000
_cell.length_c   1.000
_cell.angle_alpha   90.00
_cell.angle_beta   90.00
_cell.angle_gamma   90.00
#
_symmetry.space_group_name_H-M   'P 1'
#
loop_
_entity.id
_entity.type
_entity.pdbx_description
1 polymer ?
#
loop_
_entity_poly.entity_id
_entity_poly.type
_entity_poly.pdbx_seq_one_letter_code
_entity_poly.pdbx_strand_id
1 'polypeptide(L)'
;MGIGNLVEELETVVRQVQDESSEALTGMANDLSDLKSWISETRSARLFLEDIWSEIIMKDCALSVLHLCHMGVLLETVTGINTENGLLQRGLCESNSSIAGLRDNNLRLRRELEMFTTLKGKLLADIKNGFERISRNEEATNLLTTKLSNFEQKISGLQYQEELMLQRSDSMGSRLDILMKEIDLSNGNFAETLLEQELHLKQKDDFFDNEVELYVMDLCSKDVESLVLALKVKEYTSCLAVADRELLDHHAIVEDLKEKLFVSKVESELKNLCLVDSNKLETGSMKQKLTEAQRKIAEIDEMNKVFGERVFFLESRVAGLQQDLTTKASELYSLKHSQSVLAEELDIKERDVQVYANAVNALKTENSSLKHKFIHFGEDQSKVLDITRLSTAKCIHLDEDSRILEKLTRDGLVISDQMFQLICENANKASEFADTVQRLQIDVQDLLSENLNLQDELLRKDDVLKGLSFDLSLLQESASNSRDKKDETKEIMVHVEALEKTLALKTFELEDAVSHAQTLEVQLQDSKEVICNLEADFEKARQCQNKLTTENKEIRAEAEDLLAGKSSIELELIQTKKVSESMEMELLNLRNALGQLNDTVEFTQSKLNETVDDRDNLQDEVLYLKEELGKMKAEAREIESRYTEAQEIAESRKIYADQREEEVKLLEGSVEKLEYTINILENKVNVIKDEAERQRMQREELEMELHTIRQQMENTINADGEMKRVLDEKKMDLQEAKKHIEALERNMADQKTELSQLSAHITELNLHAEAQAREYVHKFKELEAMAEQVKPEVHVSQAIDSSLSKGSGKPRGSGSPFRCIGLGIAQQVRSEKDEEFAAARLRIEELENVVATRQKEIFLLNSKLAKVDSMTHDVNRVMLGLKQNCASILDSQQVVKIAEMFQLNNSEPREMDFEVSHLKQQLNEYNEERQGWIEEIEGKKTDLVIAQIELEEHRQHEQLLKKENEFLKKENVSHKRKVMELEGEVKKLSVQQNPELRTRDHSRIKEENNVLKLQLDELNLKLRRADVNISRAKEELAWYRASSGKNQHSNFEKMHHLSTKLKETEEDRMQLGKKLLCLSTSILKAAGVTGEDITDINPEVAEEALEQLKTKLGSLESELHHFRLKGKAKSRRSRNPERSMPSMPSPRRSWSQSPRGISQVPFFSSLDR
;
A
#
# COMPACT_ATOMS: atom_id res chain seq x y z
N MET A 1 18.84 18.40 22.44
CA MET A 1 19.11 19.43 21.41
C MET A 1 18.47 20.72 21.87
N GLY A 2 19.12 21.87 21.65
CA GLY A 2 18.57 23.16 22.07
C GLY A 2 17.49 23.66 21.11
N ILE A 3 16.62 24.55 21.58
CA ILE A 3 15.52 25.15 20.79
C ILE A 3 16.06 25.84 19.52
N GLY A 4 17.27 26.41 19.57
CA GLY A 4 17.93 27.00 18.42
C GLY A 4 18.06 26.08 17.20
N ASN A 5 18.35 24.78 17.38
CA ASN A 5 18.39 23.83 16.25
C ASN A 5 17.01 23.66 15.60
N LEU A 6 15.93 23.73 16.38
CA LEU A 6 14.56 23.60 15.89
C LEU A 6 14.09 24.88 15.18
N VAL A 7 14.58 26.04 15.59
CA VAL A 7 14.38 27.31 14.87
C VAL A 7 15.19 27.31 13.57
N GLU A 8 16.44 26.83 13.59
CA GLU A 8 17.31 26.76 12.42
C GLU A 8 16.79 25.74 11.37
N GLU A 9 16.34 24.55 11.81
CA GLU A 9 15.61 23.58 10.97
C GLU A 9 14.33 24.22 10.40
N LEU A 10 13.51 24.89 11.21
CA LEU A 10 12.29 25.56 10.76
C LEU A 10 12.57 26.70 9.77
N GLU A 11 13.62 27.50 9.97
CA GLU A 11 14.03 28.52 9.00
C GLU A 11 14.52 27.93 7.69
N THR A 12 15.21 26.79 7.70
CA THR A 12 15.57 26.09 6.46
C THR A 12 14.35 25.51 5.75
N VAL A 13 13.37 24.97 6.48
CA VAL A 13 12.09 24.51 5.90
C VAL A 13 11.27 25.68 5.35
N VAL A 14 11.20 26.81 6.06
CA VAL A 14 10.49 28.01 5.57
C VAL A 14 11.18 28.58 4.32
N ARG A 15 12.51 28.65 4.28
CA ARG A 15 13.26 29.03 3.08
C ARG A 15 13.03 28.06 1.92
N GLN A 16 13.13 26.76 2.17
CA GLN A 16 12.88 25.74 1.16
C GLN A 16 11.45 25.81 0.60
N VAL A 17 10.43 26.02 1.45
CA VAL A 17 9.04 26.23 1.01
C VAL A 17 8.88 27.56 0.26
N GLN A 18 9.62 28.62 0.59
CA GLN A 18 9.64 29.86 -0.20
C GLN A 18 10.32 29.68 -1.56
N ASP A 19 11.42 28.93 -1.63
CA ASP A 19 12.13 28.64 -2.88
C ASP A 19 11.30 27.71 -3.78
N GLU A 20 10.77 26.60 -3.24
CA GLU A 20 9.88 25.67 -3.95
C GLU A 20 8.58 26.34 -4.41
N SER A 21 7.98 27.22 -3.60
CA SER A 21 6.78 27.97 -4.04
C SER A 21 7.11 29.07 -5.06
N SER A 22 8.29 29.66 -5.02
CA SER A 22 8.79 30.59 -6.06
C SER A 22 9.05 29.86 -7.38
N GLU A 23 9.66 28.66 -7.33
CA GLU A 23 9.88 27.80 -8.49
C GLU A 23 8.54 27.28 -9.07
N ALA A 24 7.59 26.89 -8.22
CA ALA A 24 6.23 26.52 -8.66
C ALA A 24 5.45 27.72 -9.25
N LEU A 25 5.59 28.93 -8.69
CA LEU A 25 4.94 30.14 -9.22
C LEU A 25 5.57 30.57 -10.56
N THR A 26 6.88 30.46 -10.72
CA THR A 26 7.55 30.72 -12.02
C THR A 26 7.27 29.63 -13.05
N GLY A 27 7.17 28.36 -12.63
CA GLY A 27 6.65 27.26 -13.43
C GLY A 27 5.24 27.57 -13.96
N MET A 28 4.29 27.84 -13.08
CA MET A 28 2.92 28.23 -13.48
C MET A 28 2.87 29.52 -14.32
N ALA A 29 3.77 30.47 -14.12
CA ALA A 29 3.85 31.67 -14.96
C ALA A 29 4.35 31.35 -16.38
N ASN A 30 5.28 30.39 -16.52
CA ASN A 30 5.73 29.87 -17.81
C ASN A 30 4.62 29.02 -18.48
N ASP A 31 3.95 28.14 -17.74
CA ASP A 31 2.80 27.38 -18.25
C ASP A 31 1.66 28.30 -18.72
N LEU A 32 1.43 29.41 -18.01
CA LEU A 32 0.44 30.43 -18.40
C LEU A 32 0.91 31.26 -19.62
N SER A 33 2.22 31.48 -19.78
CA SER A 33 2.83 32.05 -20.99
C SER A 33 2.62 31.13 -22.19
N ASP A 34 2.86 29.84 -22.03
CA ASP A 34 2.81 28.86 -23.12
C ASP A 34 1.35 28.51 -23.47
N LEU A 35 0.45 28.45 -22.48
CA LEU A 35 -0.99 28.39 -22.73
C LEU A 35 -1.48 29.65 -23.49
N LYS A 36 -0.92 30.83 -23.20
CA LYS A 36 -1.23 32.09 -23.89
C LYS A 36 -0.67 32.12 -25.32
N SER A 37 0.47 31.48 -25.59
CA SER A 37 0.97 31.30 -26.96
C SER A 37 0.07 30.32 -27.74
N TRP A 38 -0.29 29.18 -27.15
CA TRP A 38 -1.24 28.20 -27.71
C TRP A 38 -2.63 28.79 -28.01
N ILE A 39 -3.16 29.63 -27.12
CA ILE A 39 -4.42 30.37 -27.35
C ILE A 39 -4.29 31.38 -28.49
N SER A 40 -3.09 31.94 -28.72
CA SER A 40 -2.83 32.86 -29.83
C SER A 40 -2.69 32.12 -31.18
N GLU A 41 -2.04 30.96 -31.19
CA GLU A 41 -1.94 30.09 -32.37
C GLU A 41 -3.29 29.51 -32.77
N THR A 42 -4.05 28.95 -31.83
CA THR A 42 -5.41 28.43 -32.09
C THR A 42 -6.40 29.52 -32.53
N ARG A 43 -6.26 30.75 -32.02
CA ARG A 43 -7.03 31.90 -32.52
C ARG A 43 -6.67 32.26 -33.97
N SER A 44 -5.40 32.14 -34.35
CA SER A 44 -4.95 32.36 -35.74
C SER A 44 -5.44 31.24 -36.67
N ALA A 45 -5.28 29.97 -36.26
CA ALA A 45 -5.78 28.81 -37.00
C ALA A 45 -7.30 28.86 -37.22
N ARG A 46 -8.06 29.34 -36.21
CA ARG A 46 -9.50 29.56 -36.34
C ARG A 46 -9.84 30.62 -37.39
N LEU A 47 -9.12 31.75 -37.44
CA LEU A 47 -9.35 32.78 -38.45
C LEU A 47 -9.05 32.25 -39.87
N PHE A 48 -7.96 31.49 -40.04
CA PHE A 48 -7.67 30.81 -41.30
C PHE A 48 -8.79 29.81 -41.70
N LEU A 49 -9.36 29.06 -40.76
CA LEU A 49 -10.53 28.22 -41.06
C LEU A 49 -11.76 29.05 -41.44
N GLU A 50 -12.07 30.13 -40.72
CA GLU A 50 -13.24 30.98 -41.00
C GLU A 50 -13.14 31.67 -42.38
N ASP A 51 -11.94 32.07 -42.82
CA ASP A 51 -11.67 32.54 -44.18
C ASP A 51 -11.82 31.41 -45.24
N ILE A 52 -11.19 30.25 -45.02
CA ILE A 52 -11.27 29.10 -45.96
C ILE A 52 -12.72 28.63 -46.14
N TRP A 53 -13.48 28.49 -45.05
CA TRP A 53 -14.90 28.13 -45.13
C TRP A 53 -15.74 29.21 -45.80
N SER A 54 -15.44 30.49 -45.60
CA SER A 54 -16.11 31.60 -46.30
C SER A 54 -15.83 31.57 -47.80
N GLU A 55 -14.60 31.26 -48.21
CA GLU A 55 -14.23 31.15 -49.63
C GLU A 55 -14.89 29.92 -50.29
N ILE A 56 -14.92 28.76 -49.61
CA ILE A 56 -15.62 27.55 -50.07
C ILE A 56 -17.11 27.83 -50.25
N ILE A 57 -17.78 28.42 -49.25
CA ILE A 57 -19.22 28.72 -49.31
C ILE A 57 -19.53 29.71 -50.44
N MET A 58 -18.69 30.74 -50.66
CA MET A 58 -18.86 31.63 -51.81
C MET A 58 -18.67 30.92 -53.15
N LYS A 59 -17.66 30.04 -53.28
CA LYS A 59 -17.41 29.26 -54.50
C LYS A 59 -18.57 28.30 -54.81
N ASP A 60 -19.09 27.58 -53.83
CA ASP A 60 -20.22 26.66 -53.99
C ASP A 60 -21.55 27.39 -54.28
N CYS A 61 -21.80 28.54 -53.65
CA CYS A 61 -22.93 29.39 -54.01
C CYS A 61 -22.80 29.93 -55.44
N ALA A 62 -21.62 30.38 -55.86
CA ALA A 62 -21.38 30.85 -57.22
C ALA A 62 -21.55 29.73 -58.26
N LEU A 63 -21.01 28.53 -58.00
CA LEU A 63 -21.20 27.33 -58.82
C LEU A 63 -22.69 26.94 -58.92
N SER A 64 -23.41 26.95 -57.80
CA SER A 64 -24.85 26.62 -57.75
C SER A 64 -25.69 27.61 -58.57
N VAL A 65 -25.41 28.91 -58.48
CA VAL A 65 -26.07 29.95 -59.27
C VAL A 65 -25.71 29.82 -60.76
N LEU A 66 -24.44 29.59 -61.10
CA LEU A 66 -24.01 29.39 -62.48
C LEU A 66 -24.66 28.15 -63.11
N HIS A 67 -24.75 27.05 -62.35
CA HIS A 67 -25.39 25.81 -62.78
C HIS A 67 -26.89 25.99 -63.00
N LEU A 68 -27.59 26.71 -62.10
CA LEU A 68 -29.00 27.08 -62.29
C LEU A 68 -29.21 27.99 -63.51
N CYS A 69 -28.31 28.94 -63.78
CA CYS A 69 -28.35 29.76 -64.99
C CYS A 69 -28.13 28.94 -66.26
N HIS A 70 -27.12 28.07 -66.30
CA HIS A 70 -26.86 27.19 -67.45
C HIS A 70 -28.02 26.20 -67.69
N MET A 71 -28.57 25.60 -66.63
CA MET A 71 -29.74 24.71 -66.74
C MET A 71 -31.00 25.47 -67.21
N GLY A 72 -31.17 26.73 -66.81
CA GLY A 72 -32.23 27.59 -67.34
C GLY A 72 -32.11 27.81 -68.85
N VAL A 73 -30.93 28.18 -69.34
CA VAL A 73 -30.65 28.39 -70.77
C VAL A 73 -30.76 27.08 -71.57
N LEU A 74 -30.33 25.95 -71.00
CA LEU A 74 -30.52 24.62 -71.60
C LEU A 74 -31.99 24.23 -71.70
N LEU A 75 -32.81 24.49 -70.68
CA LEU A 75 -34.25 24.21 -70.73
C LEU A 75 -34.97 25.12 -71.74
N GLU A 76 -34.59 26.41 -71.82
CA GLU A 76 -35.16 27.36 -72.79
C GLU A 76 -34.80 27.00 -74.24
N THR A 77 -33.55 26.61 -74.50
CA THR A 77 -33.13 26.14 -75.83
C THR A 77 -33.72 24.77 -76.20
N VAL A 78 -33.76 23.80 -75.29
CA VAL A 78 -34.39 22.48 -75.54
C VAL A 78 -35.89 22.60 -75.79
N THR A 79 -36.61 23.45 -75.05
CA THR A 79 -38.04 23.70 -75.29
C THR A 79 -38.29 24.44 -76.60
N GLY A 80 -37.46 25.44 -76.94
CA GLY A 80 -37.48 26.09 -78.26
C GLY A 80 -37.33 25.09 -79.42
N ILE A 81 -36.26 24.29 -79.39
CA ILE A 81 -35.97 23.27 -80.41
C ILE A 81 -37.11 22.24 -80.53
N ASN A 82 -37.73 21.83 -79.41
CA ASN A 82 -38.89 20.92 -79.46
C ASN A 82 -40.12 21.58 -80.11
N THR A 83 -40.32 22.88 -79.95
CA THR A 83 -41.44 23.59 -80.62
C THR A 83 -41.19 23.78 -82.12
N GLU A 84 -39.96 24.04 -82.57
CA GLU A 84 -39.64 24.08 -84.00
C GLU A 84 -39.76 22.70 -84.65
N ASN A 85 -39.18 21.65 -84.05
CA ASN A 85 -39.30 20.28 -84.57
C ASN A 85 -40.77 19.82 -84.62
N GLY A 86 -41.57 20.14 -83.60
CA GLY A 86 -43.01 19.82 -83.58
C GLY A 86 -43.82 20.50 -84.69
N LEU A 87 -43.41 21.70 -85.14
CA LEU A 87 -44.02 22.41 -86.26
C LEU A 87 -43.55 21.87 -87.62
N LEU A 88 -42.26 21.56 -87.75
CA LEU A 88 -41.68 21.01 -88.99
C LEU A 88 -42.17 19.57 -89.28
N GLN A 89 -42.47 18.78 -88.24
CA GLN A 89 -42.85 17.37 -88.39
C GLN A 89 -44.37 17.12 -88.58
N ARG A 90 -45.22 18.16 -88.48
CA ARG A 90 -46.69 18.05 -88.67
C ARG A 90 -47.23 19.06 -89.70
N GLY A 91 -46.76 18.95 -90.93
CA GLY A 91 -47.36 19.63 -92.08
C GLY A 91 -48.74 19.07 -92.44
N LEU A 92 -49.79 19.80 -92.05
CA LEU A 92 -51.21 19.67 -92.44
C LEU A 92 -51.98 18.39 -92.02
N CYS A 93 -53.27 18.60 -91.72
CA CYS A 93 -54.32 17.59 -91.50
C CYS A 93 -54.22 16.67 -90.27
N GLU A 94 -54.58 17.19 -89.07
CA GLU A 94 -55.18 16.35 -88.03
C GLU A 94 -56.14 17.13 -87.10
N SER A 95 -56.99 16.40 -86.37
CA SER A 95 -58.25 16.88 -85.73
C SER A 95 -58.16 18.11 -84.80
N ASN A 96 -59.21 18.93 -84.80
CA ASN A 96 -59.47 20.01 -83.83
C ASN A 96 -59.40 19.55 -82.36
N SER A 97 -59.66 18.28 -82.07
CA SER A 97 -59.54 17.70 -80.72
C SER A 97 -58.09 17.81 -80.19
N SER A 98 -57.11 17.44 -81.01
CA SER A 98 -55.69 17.52 -80.67
C SER A 98 -55.24 18.97 -80.48
N ILE A 99 -55.78 19.90 -81.27
CA ILE A 99 -55.52 21.34 -81.14
C ILE A 99 -56.11 21.90 -79.83
N ALA A 100 -57.28 21.43 -79.40
CA ALA A 100 -57.86 21.80 -78.11
C ALA A 100 -57.01 21.29 -76.94
N GLY A 101 -56.61 20.01 -76.96
CA GLY A 101 -55.73 19.43 -75.93
C GLY A 101 -54.35 20.11 -75.84
N LEU A 102 -53.76 20.47 -76.99
CA LEU A 102 -52.50 21.23 -77.03
C LEU A 102 -52.67 22.65 -76.49
N ARG A 103 -53.79 23.34 -76.78
CA ARG A 103 -54.09 24.66 -76.21
C ARG A 103 -54.24 24.61 -74.69
N ASP A 104 -54.93 23.61 -74.16
CA ASP A 104 -55.16 23.48 -72.72
C ASP A 104 -53.88 23.11 -71.96
N ASN A 105 -53.04 22.22 -72.52
CA ASN A 105 -51.68 21.98 -72.02
C ASN A 105 -50.81 23.25 -72.07
N ASN A 106 -50.88 24.07 -73.13
CA ASN A 106 -50.13 25.32 -73.21
C ASN A 106 -50.61 26.36 -72.18
N LEU A 107 -51.92 26.39 -71.91
CA LEU A 107 -52.53 27.21 -70.84
C LEU A 107 -52.10 26.74 -69.45
N ARG A 108 -51.97 25.42 -69.23
CA ARG A 108 -51.45 24.85 -67.97
C ARG A 108 -49.97 25.17 -67.79
N LEU A 109 -49.15 24.92 -68.81
CA LEU A 109 -47.72 25.25 -68.81
C LEU A 109 -47.46 26.75 -68.61
N ARG A 110 -48.28 27.64 -69.18
CA ARG A 110 -48.20 29.09 -68.89
C ARG A 110 -48.46 29.41 -67.43
N ARG A 111 -49.48 28.81 -66.80
CA ARG A 111 -49.76 29.00 -65.36
C ARG A 111 -48.63 28.44 -64.48
N GLU A 112 -48.07 27.28 -64.84
CA GLU A 112 -46.91 26.69 -64.16
C GLU A 112 -45.69 27.63 -64.26
N LEU A 113 -45.40 28.17 -65.44
CA LEU A 113 -44.28 29.10 -65.69
C LEU A 113 -44.48 30.47 -65.01
N GLU A 114 -45.72 30.97 -64.95
CA GLU A 114 -46.10 32.18 -64.21
C GLU A 114 -45.98 31.98 -62.68
N MET A 115 -46.30 30.78 -62.16
CA MET A 115 -45.98 30.39 -60.78
C MET A 115 -44.47 30.32 -60.54
N PHE A 116 -43.67 29.72 -61.44
CA PHE A 116 -42.22 29.69 -61.30
C PHE A 116 -41.60 31.10 -61.32
N THR A 117 -42.13 32.01 -62.15
CA THR A 117 -41.71 33.42 -62.19
C THR A 117 -42.04 34.12 -60.87
N THR A 118 -43.23 33.87 -60.32
CA THR A 118 -43.67 34.39 -59.01
C THR A 118 -42.83 33.83 -57.86
N LEU A 119 -42.47 32.55 -57.91
CA LEU A 119 -41.63 31.88 -56.91
C LEU A 119 -40.19 32.41 -56.95
N LYS A 120 -39.62 32.61 -58.15
CA LYS A 120 -38.32 33.28 -58.36
C LYS A 120 -38.34 34.71 -57.78
N GLY A 121 -39.42 35.46 -57.99
CA GLY A 121 -39.60 36.80 -57.42
C GLY A 121 -39.59 36.80 -55.88
N LYS A 122 -40.30 35.86 -55.26
CA LYS A 122 -40.28 35.69 -53.79
C LYS A 122 -38.90 35.29 -53.28
N LEU A 123 -38.28 34.28 -53.88
CA LEU A 123 -36.97 33.78 -53.48
C LEU A 123 -35.89 34.87 -53.54
N LEU A 124 -35.90 35.72 -54.57
CA LEU A 124 -34.99 36.87 -54.68
C LEU A 124 -35.28 37.95 -53.62
N ALA A 125 -36.54 38.18 -53.25
CA ALA A 125 -36.90 39.08 -52.17
C ALA A 125 -36.45 38.54 -50.80
N ASP A 126 -36.63 37.25 -50.55
CA ASP A 126 -36.21 36.58 -49.30
C ASP A 126 -34.68 36.55 -49.17
N ILE A 127 -33.95 36.29 -50.26
CA ILE A 127 -32.48 36.41 -50.31
C ILE A 127 -32.04 37.85 -50.00
N LYS A 128 -32.68 38.87 -50.60
CA LYS A 128 -32.37 40.29 -50.32
C LYS A 128 -32.63 40.64 -48.86
N ASN A 129 -33.76 40.21 -48.30
CA ASN A 129 -34.10 40.40 -46.89
C ASN A 129 -33.09 39.69 -45.97
N GLY A 130 -32.57 38.54 -46.39
CA GLY A 130 -31.46 37.84 -45.72
C GLY A 130 -30.19 38.69 -45.68
N PHE A 131 -29.71 39.18 -46.81
CA PHE A 131 -28.53 40.07 -46.89
C PHE A 131 -28.71 41.35 -46.07
N GLU A 132 -29.88 42.00 -46.13
CA GLU A 132 -30.14 43.18 -45.28
C GLU A 132 -30.14 42.86 -43.78
N ARG A 133 -30.53 41.64 -43.37
CA ARG A 133 -30.46 41.20 -41.97
C ARG A 133 -29.03 40.90 -41.54
N ILE A 134 -28.22 40.32 -42.44
CA ILE A 134 -26.80 40.05 -42.19
C ILE A 134 -26.04 41.37 -42.03
N SER A 135 -26.22 42.33 -42.95
CA SER A 135 -25.57 43.64 -42.89
C SER A 135 -25.92 44.42 -41.59
N ARG A 136 -27.18 44.40 -41.14
CA ARG A 136 -27.56 45.00 -39.84
C ARG A 136 -26.95 44.28 -38.63
N ASN A 137 -26.73 42.96 -38.71
CA ASN A 137 -26.01 42.23 -37.68
C ASN A 137 -24.50 42.53 -37.70
N GLU A 138 -23.92 42.77 -38.88
CA GLU A 138 -22.51 43.17 -39.05
C GLU A 138 -22.26 44.57 -38.44
N GLU A 139 -23.14 45.55 -38.70
CA GLU A 139 -23.13 46.87 -38.04
C GLU A 139 -23.22 46.74 -36.50
N ALA A 140 -24.11 45.88 -36.00
CA ALA A 140 -24.24 45.62 -34.57
C ALA A 140 -22.99 44.92 -33.98
N THR A 141 -22.33 44.07 -34.75
CA THR A 141 -21.08 43.38 -34.36
C THR A 141 -19.92 44.36 -34.32
N ASN A 142 -19.80 45.26 -35.31
CA ASN A 142 -18.80 46.35 -35.30
C ASN A 142 -19.01 47.32 -34.13
N LEU A 143 -20.27 47.60 -33.75
CA LEU A 143 -20.60 48.35 -32.54
C LEU A 143 -20.28 47.58 -31.25
N LEU A 144 -20.32 46.24 -31.26
CA LEU A 144 -19.88 45.41 -30.14
C LEU A 144 -18.35 45.41 -30.01
N THR A 145 -17.62 45.23 -31.11
CA THR A 145 -16.15 45.24 -31.15
C THR A 145 -15.57 46.57 -30.70
N THR A 146 -16.15 47.69 -31.15
CA THR A 146 -15.73 49.04 -30.68
C THR A 146 -16.07 49.29 -29.21
N LYS A 147 -17.14 48.69 -28.67
CA LYS A 147 -17.40 48.68 -27.22
C LYS A 147 -16.41 47.81 -26.45
N LEU A 148 -16.08 46.62 -26.96
CA LEU A 148 -15.11 45.70 -26.35
C LEU A 148 -13.72 46.34 -26.28
N SER A 149 -13.24 46.99 -27.34
CA SER A 149 -11.97 47.73 -27.31
C SER A 149 -11.99 48.90 -26.30
N ASN A 150 -13.12 49.61 -26.16
CA ASN A 150 -13.30 50.62 -25.10
C ASN A 150 -13.37 50.02 -23.68
N PHE A 151 -13.80 48.76 -23.52
CA PHE A 151 -13.75 48.05 -22.24
C PHE A 151 -12.33 47.55 -21.94
N GLU A 152 -11.64 46.99 -22.93
CA GLU A 152 -10.23 46.57 -22.85
C GLU A 152 -9.33 47.74 -22.44
N GLN A 153 -9.46 48.90 -23.09
CA GLN A 153 -8.70 50.11 -22.71
C GLN A 153 -9.03 50.60 -21.29
N LYS A 154 -10.27 50.43 -20.81
CA LYS A 154 -10.64 50.71 -19.41
C LYS A 154 -10.09 49.68 -18.43
N ILE A 155 -10.02 48.40 -18.82
CA ILE A 155 -9.41 47.34 -18.02
C ILE A 155 -7.92 47.62 -17.88
N SER A 156 -7.20 47.96 -18.96
CA SER A 156 -5.79 48.38 -18.86
C SER A 156 -5.58 49.62 -17.99
N GLY A 157 -6.49 50.60 -18.06
CA GLY A 157 -6.47 51.77 -17.17
C GLY A 157 -6.72 51.43 -15.69
N LEU A 158 -7.61 50.48 -15.41
CA LEU A 158 -7.87 49.97 -14.07
C LEU A 158 -6.72 49.10 -13.55
N GLN A 159 -6.11 48.26 -14.39
CA GLN A 159 -4.92 47.46 -14.06
C GLN A 159 -3.73 48.36 -13.74
N TYR A 160 -3.50 49.43 -14.51
CA TYR A 160 -2.47 50.42 -14.18
C TYR A 160 -2.76 51.16 -12.86
N GLN A 161 -4.03 51.44 -12.56
CA GLN A 161 -4.42 52.00 -11.26
C GLN A 161 -4.26 50.99 -10.11
N GLU A 162 -4.59 49.72 -10.35
CA GLU A 162 -4.42 48.61 -9.41
C GLU A 162 -2.94 48.37 -9.10
N GLU A 163 -2.06 48.38 -10.11
CA GLU A 163 -0.62 48.26 -9.92
C GLU A 163 -0.01 49.47 -9.20
N LEU A 164 -0.49 50.69 -9.46
CA LEU A 164 -0.12 51.86 -8.66
C LEU A 164 -0.63 51.78 -7.20
N MET A 165 -1.79 51.14 -6.97
CA MET A 165 -2.27 50.87 -5.61
C MET A 165 -1.52 49.71 -4.96
N LEU A 166 -1.05 48.72 -5.72
CA LEU A 166 -0.22 47.61 -5.25
C LEU A 166 1.16 48.11 -4.86
N GLN A 167 1.88 48.84 -5.71
CA GLN A 167 3.15 49.49 -5.37
C GLN A 167 3.02 50.41 -4.14
N ARG A 168 1.88 51.09 -3.98
CA ARG A 168 1.58 51.86 -2.76
C ARG A 168 1.26 50.97 -1.57
N SER A 169 0.58 49.85 -1.76
CA SER A 169 0.32 48.82 -0.74
C SER A 169 1.63 48.19 -0.27
N ASP A 170 2.57 47.90 -1.17
CA ASP A 170 3.89 47.34 -0.87
C ASP A 170 4.80 48.39 -0.20
N SER A 171 4.67 49.66 -0.57
CA SER A 171 5.33 50.77 0.13
C SER A 171 4.73 51.01 1.54
N MET A 172 3.44 50.76 1.74
CA MET A 172 2.82 50.77 3.07
C MET A 172 3.13 49.49 3.85
N GLY A 173 3.23 48.35 3.17
CA GLY A 173 3.50 47.01 3.71
C GLY A 173 4.95 46.87 4.16
N SER A 174 5.92 47.37 3.40
CA SER A 174 7.32 47.48 3.82
C SER A 174 7.50 48.48 4.98
N ARG A 175 6.74 49.59 5.01
CA ARG A 175 6.73 50.49 6.18
C ARG A 175 6.03 49.88 7.40
N LEU A 176 5.01 49.05 7.18
CA LEU A 176 4.33 48.29 8.22
C LEU A 176 5.19 47.14 8.72
N ASP A 177 5.99 46.50 7.86
CA ASP A 177 6.97 45.46 8.18
C ASP A 177 8.16 46.03 8.97
N ILE A 178 8.65 47.22 8.60
CA ILE A 178 9.61 47.98 9.42
C ILE A 178 9.00 48.31 10.79
N LEU A 179 7.78 48.85 10.83
CA LEU A 179 7.09 49.12 12.10
C LEU A 179 6.77 47.85 12.90
N MET A 180 6.45 46.73 12.25
CA MET A 180 6.22 45.45 12.90
C MET A 180 7.53 44.94 13.47
N LYS A 181 8.64 45.00 12.72
CA LYS A 181 9.98 44.63 13.22
C LYS A 181 10.46 45.55 14.34
N GLU A 182 10.16 46.85 14.31
CA GLU A 182 10.42 47.77 15.44
C GLU A 182 9.54 47.43 16.65
N ILE A 183 8.26 47.09 16.43
CA ILE A 183 7.33 46.64 17.48
C ILE A 183 7.70 45.26 18.01
N ASP A 184 8.22 44.35 17.19
CA ASP A 184 8.61 42.98 17.56
C ASP A 184 10.02 42.95 18.15
N LEU A 185 10.89 43.91 17.83
CA LEU A 185 12.10 44.21 18.61
C LEU A 185 11.74 44.87 19.95
N SER A 186 10.79 45.79 19.98
CA SER A 186 10.35 46.42 21.24
C SER A 186 9.61 45.42 22.14
N ASN A 187 8.73 44.60 21.58
CA ASN A 187 8.02 43.51 22.24
C ASN A 187 8.96 42.35 22.51
N GLY A 188 9.99 42.12 21.68
CA GLY A 188 11.06 41.16 21.92
C GLY A 188 11.85 41.55 23.15
N ASN A 189 12.40 42.76 23.18
CA ASN A 189 13.10 43.31 24.35
C ASN A 189 12.20 43.39 25.60
N PHE A 190 10.90 43.69 25.43
CA PHE A 190 9.93 43.75 26.54
C PHE A 190 9.48 42.36 27.01
N ALA A 191 9.37 41.38 26.10
CA ALA A 191 9.10 39.99 26.42
C ALA A 191 10.35 39.26 26.93
N GLU A 192 11.55 39.72 26.57
CA GLU A 192 12.83 39.27 27.11
C GLU A 192 13.05 39.85 28.51
N THR A 193 12.79 41.13 28.75
CA THR A 193 12.79 41.67 30.13
C THR A 193 11.60 41.18 30.97
N LEU A 194 10.45 40.85 30.38
CA LEU A 194 9.39 40.09 31.06
C LEU A 194 9.76 38.63 31.24
N LEU A 195 10.54 37.99 30.35
CA LEU A 195 11.06 36.64 30.57
C LEU A 195 12.17 36.64 31.59
N GLU A 196 13.00 37.68 31.71
CA GLU A 196 13.95 37.84 32.81
C GLU A 196 13.21 38.11 34.12
N GLN A 197 12.16 38.93 34.11
CA GLN A 197 11.31 39.11 35.31
C GLN A 197 10.50 37.87 35.67
N GLU A 198 9.92 37.15 34.70
CA GLU A 198 9.16 35.91 34.92
C GLU A 198 10.09 34.73 35.20
N LEU A 199 11.32 34.70 34.68
CA LEU A 199 12.35 33.74 35.05
C LEU A 199 12.94 34.08 36.42
N HIS A 200 13.09 35.34 36.81
CA HIS A 200 13.50 35.72 38.16
C HIS A 200 12.37 35.58 39.19
N LEU A 201 11.11 35.74 38.76
CA LEU A 201 9.93 35.43 39.58
C LEU A 201 9.71 33.92 39.67
N LYS A 202 9.85 33.15 38.59
CA LYS A 202 9.85 31.67 38.66
C LYS A 202 11.07 31.13 39.36
N GLN A 203 12.27 31.69 39.21
CA GLN A 203 13.41 31.31 40.05
C GLN A 203 13.20 31.71 41.51
N LYS A 204 12.30 32.65 41.83
CA LYS A 204 11.89 32.94 43.21
C LYS A 204 10.74 32.08 43.68
N ASP A 205 9.76 31.78 42.85
CA ASP A 205 8.59 30.97 43.17
C ASP A 205 8.99 29.49 43.17
N ASP A 206 9.81 29.02 42.23
CA ASP A 206 10.53 27.74 42.28
C ASP A 206 11.53 27.73 43.45
N PHE A 207 12.19 28.83 43.83
CA PHE A 207 13.04 28.85 45.04
C PHE A 207 12.19 28.77 46.30
N PHE A 208 11.07 29.48 46.38
CA PHE A 208 10.16 29.44 47.53
C PHE A 208 9.36 28.13 47.57
N ASP A 209 9.00 27.53 46.44
CA ASP A 209 8.35 26.22 46.37
C ASP A 209 9.37 25.10 46.58
N ASN A 210 10.65 25.21 46.15
CA ASN A 210 11.69 24.29 46.58
C ASN A 210 12.11 24.53 48.04
N GLU A 211 12.07 25.74 48.58
CA GLU A 211 12.38 26.04 49.98
C GLU A 211 11.22 25.60 50.88
N VAL A 212 9.96 25.80 50.46
CA VAL A 212 8.76 25.29 51.14
C VAL A 212 8.62 23.78 50.92
N GLU A 213 8.97 23.21 49.76
CA GLU A 213 8.99 21.75 49.58
C GLU A 213 10.18 21.13 50.33
N LEU A 214 11.36 21.75 50.42
CA LEU A 214 12.40 21.31 51.35
C LEU A 214 11.96 21.47 52.80
N TYR A 215 11.26 22.54 53.18
CA TYR A 215 10.83 22.77 54.56
C TYR A 215 9.63 21.91 54.95
N VAL A 216 8.73 21.59 54.02
CA VAL A 216 7.65 20.62 54.19
C VAL A 216 8.18 19.19 54.11
N MET A 217 9.17 18.89 53.27
CA MET A 217 9.86 17.60 53.25
C MET A 217 10.79 17.43 54.45
N ASP A 218 11.36 18.49 55.02
CA ASP A 218 12.11 18.50 56.27
C ASP A 218 11.17 18.38 57.47
N LEU A 219 10.03 19.08 57.49
CA LEU A 219 8.97 18.87 58.48
C LEU A 219 8.37 17.48 58.38
N CYS A 220 8.10 16.96 57.19
CA CYS A 220 7.60 15.59 56.99
C CYS A 220 8.70 14.54 57.20
N SER A 221 9.98 14.82 56.94
CA SER A 221 11.09 13.95 57.33
C SER A 221 11.26 13.97 58.84
N LYS A 222 11.10 15.12 59.51
CA LYS A 222 11.12 15.23 60.98
C LYS A 222 9.88 14.63 61.63
N ASP A 223 8.71 14.68 61.01
CA ASP A 223 7.51 13.99 61.47
C ASP A 223 7.58 12.49 61.17
N VAL A 224 8.15 12.05 60.06
CA VAL A 224 8.41 10.63 59.77
C VAL A 224 9.54 10.09 60.63
N GLU A 225 10.61 10.85 60.89
CA GLU A 225 11.67 10.52 61.84
C GLU A 225 11.15 10.55 63.27
N SER A 226 10.28 11.49 63.64
CA SER A 226 9.62 11.53 64.95
C SER A 226 8.60 10.39 65.10
N LEU A 227 7.91 10.00 64.02
CA LEU A 227 7.02 8.83 64.00
C LEU A 227 7.82 7.52 63.99
N VAL A 228 8.97 7.45 63.31
CA VAL A 228 9.90 6.32 63.30
C VAL A 228 10.69 6.26 64.60
N LEU A 229 10.96 7.38 65.28
CA LEU A 229 11.50 7.44 66.62
C LEU A 229 10.44 7.13 67.66
N ALA A 230 9.18 7.52 67.49
CA ALA A 230 8.08 7.12 68.36
C ALA A 230 7.73 5.64 68.17
N LEU A 231 7.77 5.13 66.94
CA LEU A 231 7.63 3.71 66.62
C LEU A 231 8.84 2.92 67.11
N LYS A 232 10.08 3.39 66.90
CA LYS A 232 11.29 2.75 67.48
C LYS A 232 11.35 2.90 68.99
N VAL A 233 10.86 3.95 69.62
CA VAL A 233 10.78 4.06 71.08
C VAL A 233 9.64 3.18 71.61
N LYS A 234 8.55 2.99 70.86
CA LYS A 234 7.49 2.02 71.18
C LYS A 234 7.92 0.58 70.94
N GLU A 235 8.72 0.33 69.92
CA GLU A 235 9.31 -0.96 69.58
C GLU A 235 10.46 -1.28 70.54
N TYR A 236 11.34 -0.34 70.86
CA TYR A 236 12.34 -0.46 71.92
C TYR A 236 11.72 -0.53 73.30
N THR A 237 10.61 0.14 73.63
CA THR A 237 9.91 -0.10 74.92
C THR A 237 9.10 -1.39 74.91
N SER A 238 8.72 -1.92 73.74
CA SER A 238 8.16 -3.28 73.64
C SER A 238 9.27 -4.33 73.76
N CYS A 239 10.41 -4.13 73.10
CA CYS A 239 11.62 -4.94 73.19
C CYS A 239 12.35 -4.76 74.51
N LEU A 240 12.13 -3.68 75.26
CA LEU A 240 12.59 -3.51 76.65
C LEU A 240 11.55 -4.08 77.61
N ALA A 241 10.24 -4.00 77.36
CA ALA A 241 9.24 -4.77 78.11
C ALA A 241 9.22 -6.28 77.75
N VAL A 242 9.99 -6.68 76.74
CA VAL A 242 10.37 -8.06 76.44
C VAL A 242 11.74 -8.34 77.02
N ALA A 243 12.76 -7.49 76.87
CA ALA A 243 14.10 -7.70 77.43
C ALA A 243 14.17 -7.56 78.95
N ASP A 244 13.31 -6.78 79.61
CA ASP A 244 13.13 -6.69 81.07
C ASP A 244 12.38 -7.92 81.60
N ARG A 245 11.46 -8.46 80.79
CA ARG A 245 10.73 -9.69 81.09
C ARG A 245 11.62 -10.91 80.89
N GLU A 246 12.40 -10.92 79.81
CA GLU A 246 13.49 -11.85 79.56
C GLU A 246 14.62 -11.61 80.56
N LEU A 247 14.89 -10.42 81.09
CA LEU A 247 15.86 -10.21 82.18
C LEU A 247 15.29 -10.64 83.52
N LEU A 248 13.97 -10.57 83.74
CA LEU A 248 13.29 -11.19 84.89
C LEU A 248 13.31 -12.72 84.78
N ASP A 249 13.03 -13.27 83.60
CA ASP A 249 13.11 -14.71 83.33
C ASP A 249 14.57 -15.19 83.35
N HIS A 250 15.53 -14.44 82.79
CA HIS A 250 16.97 -14.71 82.89
C HIS A 250 17.50 -14.47 84.31
N HIS A 251 16.93 -13.57 85.11
CA HIS A 251 17.28 -13.41 86.52
C HIS A 251 16.72 -14.57 87.35
N ALA A 252 15.50 -15.01 87.07
CA ALA A 252 14.91 -16.22 87.65
C ALA A 252 15.69 -17.48 87.24
N ILE A 253 16.10 -17.59 85.96
CA ILE A 253 16.97 -18.64 85.42
C ILE A 253 18.39 -18.50 85.98
N VAL A 254 18.90 -17.30 86.26
CA VAL A 254 20.22 -17.11 86.89
C VAL A 254 20.17 -17.48 88.37
N GLU A 255 19.10 -17.15 89.11
CA GLU A 255 18.94 -17.60 90.50
C GLU A 255 18.66 -19.12 90.57
N ASP A 256 17.87 -19.71 89.66
CA ASP A 256 17.70 -21.17 89.49
C ASP A 256 19.03 -21.84 89.10
N LEU A 257 19.79 -21.28 88.15
CA LEU A 257 21.14 -21.73 87.79
C LEU A 257 22.15 -21.53 88.92
N LYS A 258 21.95 -20.56 89.82
CA LYS A 258 22.84 -20.25 90.95
C LYS A 258 22.53 -21.11 92.17
N GLU A 259 21.26 -21.45 92.41
CA GLU A 259 20.85 -22.52 93.31
C GLU A 259 21.39 -23.87 92.80
N LYS A 260 21.21 -24.16 91.50
CA LYS A 260 21.79 -25.34 90.84
C LYS A 260 23.31 -25.33 90.79
N LEU A 261 23.97 -24.19 90.66
CA LEU A 261 25.43 -24.07 90.73
C LEU A 261 25.91 -24.26 92.17
N PHE A 262 25.14 -23.84 93.18
CA PHE A 262 25.45 -24.11 94.58
C PHE A 262 25.34 -25.62 94.87
N VAL A 263 24.24 -26.26 94.45
CA VAL A 263 24.05 -27.72 94.54
C VAL A 263 25.14 -28.46 93.75
N SER A 264 25.33 -28.11 92.48
CA SER A 264 26.32 -28.73 91.59
C SER A 264 27.76 -28.49 92.07
N LYS A 265 28.06 -27.35 92.69
CA LYS A 265 29.38 -27.10 93.28
C LYS A 265 29.59 -27.95 94.53
N VAL A 266 28.60 -28.03 95.43
CA VAL A 266 28.64 -28.95 96.59
C VAL A 266 28.80 -30.40 96.14
N GLU A 267 28.06 -30.85 95.13
CA GLU A 267 28.23 -32.18 94.52
C GLU A 267 29.61 -32.34 93.86
N SER A 268 30.14 -31.32 93.20
CA SER A 268 31.46 -31.37 92.55
C SER A 268 32.61 -31.39 93.56
N GLU A 269 32.50 -30.69 94.70
CA GLU A 269 33.54 -30.72 95.74
C GLU A 269 33.47 -32.00 96.57
N LEU A 270 32.27 -32.58 96.79
CA LEU A 270 32.14 -33.98 97.26
C LEU A 270 32.77 -34.99 96.30
N LYS A 271 32.71 -34.74 94.98
CA LYS A 271 33.17 -35.69 93.95
C LYS A 271 34.64 -35.53 93.57
N ASN A 272 35.19 -34.32 93.60
CA ASN A 272 36.60 -34.03 93.35
C ASN A 272 37.53 -34.47 94.50
N LEU A 273 36.96 -34.87 95.64
CA LEU A 273 37.64 -35.68 96.66
C LEU A 273 38.02 -37.10 96.16
N CYS A 274 37.48 -37.54 95.02
CA CYS A 274 37.59 -38.91 94.50
C CYS A 274 38.14 -38.96 93.05
N LEU A 275 39.45 -38.70 92.93
CA LEU A 275 40.38 -39.04 91.83
C LEU A 275 40.58 -38.01 90.69
N VAL A 276 41.85 -37.92 90.28
CA VAL A 276 42.45 -37.07 89.23
C VAL A 276 43.13 -37.99 88.21
N ASP A 277 43.00 -37.76 86.88
CA ASP A 277 44.17 -37.66 85.97
C ASP A 277 43.94 -37.30 84.47
N SER A 278 44.96 -36.65 83.89
CA SER A 278 45.54 -36.73 82.52
C SER A 278 44.73 -36.90 81.20
N ASN A 279 44.17 -35.80 80.69
CA ASN A 279 44.67 -34.98 79.54
C ASN A 279 45.42 -35.59 78.30
N LYS A 280 45.15 -35.03 77.08
CA LYS A 280 45.91 -35.06 75.76
C LYS A 280 45.77 -36.31 74.85
N LEU A 281 45.94 -36.30 73.50
CA LEU A 281 46.33 -35.29 72.47
C LEU A 281 45.84 -35.65 71.03
N GLU A 282 45.38 -34.70 70.19
CA GLU A 282 45.58 -34.76 68.71
C GLU A 282 45.67 -33.33 68.09
N THR A 283 46.85 -32.71 68.20
CA THR A 283 47.11 -31.29 67.85
C THR A 283 47.37 -31.01 66.35
N GLY A 284 46.86 -31.86 65.45
CA GLY A 284 47.12 -31.79 64.00
C GLY A 284 46.19 -30.84 63.24
N SER A 285 45.00 -31.32 62.89
CA SER A 285 44.01 -30.59 62.08
C SER A 285 43.57 -29.26 62.72
N MET A 286 43.49 -29.23 64.05
CA MET A 286 43.27 -27.99 64.80
C MET A 286 44.31 -26.92 64.48
N LYS A 287 45.57 -27.25 64.15
CA LYS A 287 46.59 -26.22 63.94
C LYS A 287 46.36 -25.39 62.66
N GLN A 288 45.90 -26.02 61.58
CA GLN A 288 45.60 -25.31 60.33
C GLN A 288 44.28 -24.52 60.42
N LYS A 289 43.24 -25.12 61.02
CA LYS A 289 42.00 -24.40 61.34
C LYS A 289 42.21 -23.30 62.38
N LEU A 290 43.14 -23.46 63.32
CA LEU A 290 43.52 -22.42 64.26
C LEU A 290 44.26 -21.30 63.53
N THR A 291 45.18 -21.56 62.60
CA THR A 291 45.78 -20.47 61.80
C THR A 291 44.78 -19.76 60.89
N GLU A 292 43.74 -20.45 60.41
CA GLU A 292 42.70 -19.83 59.57
C GLU A 292 41.64 -19.10 60.40
N ALA A 293 41.29 -19.62 61.59
CA ALA A 293 40.48 -18.93 62.57
C ALA A 293 41.23 -17.76 63.22
N GLN A 294 42.55 -17.85 63.42
CA GLN A 294 43.40 -16.75 63.87
C GLN A 294 43.58 -15.70 62.76
N ARG A 295 43.61 -16.10 61.48
CA ARG A 295 43.53 -15.14 60.37
C ARG A 295 42.18 -14.43 60.37
N LYS A 296 41.07 -15.17 60.50
CA LYS A 296 39.73 -14.57 60.57
C LYS A 296 39.47 -13.78 61.85
N ILE A 297 40.07 -14.16 62.98
CA ILE A 297 40.04 -13.39 64.22
C ILE A 297 40.91 -12.15 64.08
N ALA A 298 42.09 -12.20 63.43
CA ALA A 298 42.87 -11.00 63.13
C ALA A 298 42.17 -10.08 62.09
N GLU A 299 41.48 -10.65 61.10
CA GLU A 299 40.63 -9.90 60.15
C GLU A 299 39.43 -9.26 60.87
N ILE A 300 38.81 -9.97 61.82
CA ILE A 300 37.72 -9.47 62.66
C ILE A 300 38.21 -8.48 63.74
N ASP A 301 39.42 -8.65 64.28
CA ASP A 301 40.01 -7.77 65.29
C ASP A 301 40.54 -6.49 64.63
N GLU A 302 41.13 -6.56 63.43
CA GLU A 302 41.43 -5.36 62.65
C GLU A 302 40.15 -4.70 62.14
N MET A 303 39.11 -5.47 61.77
CA MET A 303 37.79 -4.89 61.43
C MET A 303 37.09 -4.28 62.65
N ASN A 304 37.22 -4.86 63.85
CA ASN A 304 36.73 -4.33 65.12
C ASN A 304 37.55 -3.12 65.58
N LYS A 305 38.85 -3.07 65.25
CA LYS A 305 39.73 -1.92 65.45
C LYS A 305 39.38 -0.80 64.49
N VAL A 306 39.11 -1.07 63.22
CA VAL A 306 38.59 -0.10 62.24
C VAL A 306 37.17 0.35 62.62
N PHE A 307 36.30 -0.53 63.12
CA PHE A 307 35.02 -0.15 63.69
C PHE A 307 35.18 0.65 64.98
N GLY A 308 36.16 0.35 65.83
CA GLY A 308 36.48 1.09 67.04
C GLY A 308 37.05 2.48 66.75
N GLU A 309 37.94 2.60 65.77
CA GLU A 309 38.43 3.86 65.21
C GLU A 309 37.28 4.64 64.55
N ARG A 310 36.33 3.97 63.88
CA ARG A 310 35.16 4.61 63.28
C ARG A 310 34.13 5.04 64.32
N VAL A 311 33.91 4.26 65.38
CA VAL A 311 33.08 4.61 66.54
C VAL A 311 33.72 5.78 67.28
N PHE A 312 35.01 5.72 67.60
CA PHE A 312 35.75 6.82 68.23
C PHE A 312 35.76 8.09 67.36
N PHE A 313 35.85 7.97 66.03
CA PHE A 313 35.70 9.09 65.10
C PHE A 313 34.26 9.65 65.10
N LEU A 314 33.24 8.80 65.18
CA LEU A 314 31.84 9.23 65.28
C LEU A 314 31.52 9.84 66.65
N GLU A 315 32.03 9.29 67.75
CA GLU A 315 31.97 9.84 69.10
C GLU A 315 32.71 11.17 69.18
N SER A 316 33.89 11.29 68.55
CA SER A 316 34.62 12.56 68.43
C SER A 316 33.86 13.58 67.59
N ARG A 317 33.18 13.16 66.51
CA ARG A 317 32.30 14.04 65.73
C ARG A 317 31.03 14.43 66.48
N VAL A 318 30.44 13.54 67.28
CA VAL A 318 29.27 13.85 68.12
C VAL A 318 29.68 14.80 69.25
N ALA A 319 30.80 14.55 69.91
CA ALA A 319 31.38 15.45 70.90
C ALA A 319 31.73 16.82 70.28
N GLY A 320 32.31 16.84 69.07
CA GLY A 320 32.55 18.06 68.29
C GLY A 320 31.26 18.82 67.98
N LEU A 321 30.26 18.17 67.38
CA LEU A 321 28.96 18.77 67.10
C LEU A 321 28.21 19.22 68.36
N GLN A 322 28.47 18.60 69.52
CA GLN A 322 27.87 18.98 70.79
C GLN A 322 28.65 20.11 71.48
N GLN A 323 29.96 20.22 71.23
CA GLN A 323 30.77 21.40 71.50
C GLN A 323 30.29 22.57 70.62
N ASP A 324 30.11 22.36 69.32
CA ASP A 324 29.62 23.37 68.36
C ASP A 324 28.20 23.84 68.70
N LEU A 325 27.30 22.91 69.09
CA LEU A 325 25.96 23.26 69.53
C LEU A 325 25.97 24.09 70.82
N THR A 326 26.91 23.83 71.74
CA THR A 326 27.02 24.58 73.00
C THR A 326 27.76 25.92 72.83
N THR A 327 28.77 26.02 71.97
CA THR A 327 29.38 27.30 71.59
C THR A 327 28.38 28.16 70.83
N LYS A 328 27.70 27.64 69.80
CA LYS A 328 26.65 28.36 69.06
C LYS A 328 25.47 28.74 69.95
N ALA A 329 25.09 27.92 70.94
CA ALA A 329 24.11 28.34 71.95
C ALA A 329 24.63 29.50 72.82
N SER A 330 25.90 29.48 73.24
CA SER A 330 26.51 30.57 74.01
C SER A 330 26.69 31.85 73.19
N GLU A 331 27.00 31.75 71.89
CA GLU A 331 26.97 32.86 70.93
C GLU A 331 25.56 33.42 70.79
N LEU A 332 24.52 32.58 70.69
CA LEU A 332 23.13 33.03 70.63
C LEU A 332 22.70 33.75 71.92
N TYR A 333 23.13 33.26 73.10
CA TYR A 333 22.92 33.95 74.37
C TYR A 333 23.69 35.28 74.44
N SER A 334 24.94 35.32 73.95
CA SER A 334 25.77 36.53 73.86
C SER A 334 25.15 37.58 72.93
N LEU A 335 24.76 37.17 71.71
CA LEU A 335 24.11 38.01 70.72
C LEU A 335 22.78 38.55 71.24
N LYS A 336 21.95 37.69 71.86
CA LYS A 336 20.69 38.10 72.50
C LYS A 336 20.91 39.04 73.68
N HIS A 337 21.99 38.88 74.44
CA HIS A 337 22.37 39.83 75.49
C HIS A 337 22.83 41.17 74.90
N SER A 338 23.68 41.18 73.87
CA SER A 338 24.08 42.41 73.17
C SER A 338 22.90 43.14 72.51
N GLN A 339 21.92 42.40 71.96
CA GLN A 339 20.69 42.96 71.41
C GLN A 339 19.84 43.59 72.52
N SER A 340 19.79 42.98 73.70
CA SER A 340 19.13 43.56 74.89
C SER A 340 19.84 44.82 75.39
N VAL A 341 21.18 44.82 75.45
CA VAL A 341 21.98 45.99 75.85
C VAL A 341 21.85 47.13 74.83
N LEU A 342 21.85 46.83 73.53
CA LEU A 342 21.60 47.82 72.49
C LEU A 342 20.16 48.37 72.53
N ALA A 343 19.17 47.56 72.90
CA ALA A 343 17.81 48.04 73.12
C ALA A 343 17.71 48.96 74.34
N GLU A 344 18.38 48.63 75.45
CA GLU A 344 18.48 49.51 76.63
C GLU A 344 19.25 50.80 76.33
N GLU A 345 20.35 50.74 75.56
CA GLU A 345 21.07 51.94 75.09
C GLU A 345 20.22 52.82 74.17
N LEU A 346 19.37 52.23 73.32
CA LEU A 346 18.46 52.97 72.45
C LEU A 346 17.34 53.63 73.26
N ASP A 347 16.73 52.94 74.23
CA ASP A 347 15.74 53.53 75.14
C ASP A 347 16.38 54.61 76.05
N ILE A 348 17.65 54.44 76.47
CA ILE A 348 18.41 55.52 77.13
C ILE A 348 18.57 56.73 76.21
N LYS A 349 18.99 56.53 74.95
CA LYS A 349 19.18 57.62 73.98
C LYS A 349 17.86 58.26 73.55
N GLU A 350 16.76 57.52 73.47
CA GLU A 350 15.42 58.06 73.24
C GLU A 350 14.97 58.92 74.42
N ARG A 351 15.16 58.44 75.66
CA ARG A 351 14.90 59.22 76.87
C ARG A 351 15.78 60.47 76.97
N ASP A 352 17.06 60.39 76.61
CA ASP A 352 17.95 61.56 76.55
C ASP A 352 17.51 62.56 75.47
N VAL A 353 17.17 62.10 74.26
CA VAL A 353 16.63 62.97 73.20
C VAL A 353 15.31 63.61 73.64
N GLN A 354 14.44 62.90 74.36
CA GLN A 354 13.23 63.47 74.93
C GLN A 354 13.51 64.48 76.06
N VAL A 355 14.55 64.26 76.87
CA VAL A 355 15.04 65.24 77.86
C VAL A 355 15.61 66.47 77.17
N TYR A 356 16.40 66.33 76.10
CA TYR A 356 16.88 67.46 75.30
C TYR A 356 15.73 68.21 74.60
N ALA A 357 14.73 67.51 74.07
CA ALA A 357 13.53 68.14 73.50
C ALA A 357 12.73 68.91 74.56
N ASN A 358 12.61 68.36 75.77
CA ASN A 358 11.99 69.04 76.91
C ASN A 358 12.80 70.26 77.37
N ALA A 359 14.13 70.16 77.42
CA ALA A 359 15.03 71.25 77.75
C ALA A 359 15.02 72.37 76.69
N VAL A 360 14.97 72.03 75.40
CA VAL A 360 14.80 72.99 74.29
C VAL A 360 13.44 73.68 74.38
N ASN A 361 12.37 72.96 74.73
CA ASN A 361 11.06 73.58 74.96
C ASN A 361 11.04 74.48 76.21
N ALA A 362 11.74 74.11 77.28
CA ALA A 362 11.91 74.95 78.48
C ALA A 362 12.74 76.21 78.19
N LEU A 363 13.83 76.08 77.43
CA LEU A 363 14.62 77.24 76.95
C LEU A 363 13.80 78.11 75.98
N LYS A 364 12.87 77.53 75.21
CA LYS A 364 11.96 78.28 74.32
C LYS A 364 10.91 79.08 75.09
N THR A 365 10.38 78.55 76.20
CA THR A 365 9.47 79.29 77.09
C THR A 365 10.20 80.28 78.00
N GLU A 366 11.43 79.97 78.41
CA GLU A 366 12.30 80.94 79.09
C GLU A 366 12.69 82.09 78.15
N ASN A 367 13.06 81.82 76.91
CA ASN A 367 13.43 82.86 75.94
C ASN A 367 12.23 83.75 75.57
N SER A 368 11.00 83.22 75.51
CA SER A 368 9.81 84.07 75.39
C SER A 368 9.52 84.88 76.67
N SER A 369 9.77 84.33 77.86
CA SER A 369 9.72 85.07 79.14
C SER A 369 10.77 86.19 79.21
N LEU A 370 12.01 85.89 78.81
CA LEU A 370 13.11 86.86 78.72
C LEU A 370 12.80 87.94 77.68
N LYS A 371 12.20 87.61 76.54
CA LYS A 371 11.75 88.59 75.55
C LYS A 371 10.70 89.55 76.12
N HIS A 372 9.75 89.07 76.92
CA HIS A 372 8.81 89.93 77.66
C HIS A 372 9.52 90.79 78.73
N LYS A 373 10.45 90.20 79.50
CA LYS A 373 11.24 90.93 80.51
C LYS A 373 12.13 92.01 79.88
N PHE A 374 12.68 91.77 78.69
CA PHE A 374 13.56 92.71 77.98
C PHE A 374 12.78 93.92 77.44
N ILE A 375 11.53 93.72 77.01
CA ILE A 375 10.61 94.82 76.66
C ILE A 375 10.34 95.69 77.90
N HIS A 376 9.95 95.07 79.03
CA HIS A 376 9.72 95.78 80.29
C HIS A 376 10.98 96.50 80.82
N PHE A 377 12.16 95.89 80.66
CA PHE A 377 13.44 96.51 81.05
C PHE A 377 13.80 97.71 80.18
N GLY A 378 13.46 97.70 78.88
CA GLY A 378 13.59 98.87 78.00
C GLY A 378 12.67 100.01 78.43
N GLU A 379 11.44 99.70 78.82
CA GLU A 379 10.48 100.68 79.37
C GLU A 379 10.96 101.28 80.70
N ASP A 380 11.68 100.52 81.55
CA ASP A 380 12.23 101.02 82.81
C ASP A 380 13.58 101.76 82.65
N GLN A 381 14.47 101.34 81.73
CA GLN A 381 15.68 102.10 81.42
C GLN A 381 15.36 103.51 80.90
N SER A 382 14.29 103.66 80.13
CA SER A 382 13.80 104.97 79.67
C SER A 382 13.53 105.94 80.84
N LYS A 383 12.98 105.43 81.96
CA LYS A 383 12.64 106.22 83.16
C LYS A 383 13.89 106.61 83.97
N VAL A 384 14.95 105.81 83.95
CA VAL A 384 16.21 106.08 84.68
C VAL A 384 17.11 107.08 83.94
N LEU A 385 17.08 107.07 82.61
CA LEU A 385 17.88 107.97 81.76
C LEU A 385 17.52 109.45 81.92
N ASP A 386 16.25 109.76 82.22
CA ASP A 386 15.82 111.13 82.49
C ASP A 386 16.23 111.63 83.88
N ILE A 387 16.26 110.75 84.89
CA ILE A 387 16.74 111.09 86.24
C ILE A 387 18.26 111.36 86.23
N THR A 388 19.03 110.58 85.47
CA THR A 388 20.50 110.69 85.43
C THR A 388 20.98 111.96 84.68
N ARG A 389 20.11 112.59 83.88
CA ARG A 389 20.40 113.88 83.21
C ARG A 389 20.37 115.09 84.15
N LEU A 390 19.76 114.98 85.34
CA LEU A 390 19.59 116.12 86.25
C LEU A 390 20.75 116.30 87.24
N SER A 391 21.53 115.24 87.50
CA SER A 391 22.53 115.19 88.58
C SER A 391 23.98 115.48 88.19
N THR A 392 24.28 115.59 86.88
CA THR A 392 25.65 115.87 86.37
C THR A 392 25.95 117.38 86.22
N ALA A 393 25.12 118.24 86.81
CA ALA A 393 25.19 119.70 86.69
C ALA A 393 26.04 120.40 87.79
N LYS A 394 27.33 120.04 87.87
CA LYS A 394 28.47 120.88 88.34
C LYS A 394 28.52 121.37 89.81
N CYS A 395 29.53 120.89 90.55
CA CYS A 395 30.22 121.61 91.63
C CYS A 395 31.73 121.33 91.59
N ILE A 396 32.61 122.35 91.48
CA ILE A 396 33.98 122.37 92.05
C ILE A 396 34.52 123.83 92.20
N HIS A 397 35.12 124.17 93.38
CA HIS A 397 36.37 124.98 93.63
C HIS A 397 36.36 126.15 94.68
N LEU A 398 37.14 125.95 95.79
CA LEU A 398 37.90 126.90 96.69
C LEU A 398 37.15 127.90 97.64
N ASP A 399 37.81 128.78 98.44
CA ASP A 399 38.50 128.64 99.78
C ASP A 399 38.52 130.07 100.49
N GLU A 400 39.30 130.58 101.49
CA GLU A 400 40.57 130.28 102.20
C GLU A 400 40.77 131.17 103.52
N ASP A 401 41.67 130.79 104.46
CA ASP A 401 42.41 131.57 105.53
C ASP A 401 41.72 132.41 106.69
N SER A 402 42.43 133.06 107.66
CA SER A 402 43.10 132.53 108.90
C SER A 402 43.27 133.49 110.13
N ARG A 403 43.63 132.93 111.33
CA ARG A 403 44.28 133.48 112.60
C ARG A 403 43.75 134.66 113.48
N ILE A 404 43.71 134.45 114.82
CA ILE A 404 44.04 135.40 115.94
C ILE A 404 44.63 134.61 117.16
N LEU A 405 45.37 135.28 118.09
CA LEU A 405 46.16 134.71 119.20
C LEU A 405 45.95 135.44 120.57
N GLU A 406 46.28 134.77 121.69
CA GLU A 406 46.66 135.29 123.04
C GLU A 406 45.70 136.14 123.92
N LYS A 407 45.42 135.65 125.15
CA LYS A 407 45.50 136.44 126.41
C LYS A 407 45.34 135.62 127.70
N LEU A 408 46.14 135.98 128.74
CA LEU A 408 46.01 135.64 130.18
C LEU A 408 46.15 134.14 130.54
N THR A 409 47.09 133.67 131.37
CA THR A 409 48.07 134.31 132.28
C THR A 409 47.48 135.12 133.45
N ARG A 410 47.70 134.68 134.70
CA ARG A 410 47.71 135.59 135.87
C ARG A 410 48.53 135.13 137.08
N ASP A 411 48.17 134.04 137.75
CA ASP A 411 48.57 133.82 139.15
C ASP A 411 49.70 132.77 139.32
N GLY A 412 50.73 132.98 140.15
CA GLY A 412 50.97 134.22 140.93
C GLY A 412 52.01 134.15 142.06
N LEU A 413 53.27 133.85 141.75
CA LEU A 413 54.46 134.53 142.31
C LEU A 413 54.53 134.88 143.84
N VAL A 414 54.32 133.94 144.78
CA VAL A 414 54.52 134.19 146.23
C VAL A 414 55.71 133.45 146.86
N ILE A 415 56.12 132.28 146.35
CA ILE A 415 57.13 131.42 147.01
C ILE A 415 58.60 131.89 146.79
N SER A 416 58.80 133.03 146.13
CA SER A 416 60.11 133.50 145.63
C SER A 416 61.20 133.61 146.70
N ASP A 417 60.85 133.97 147.94
CA ASP A 417 61.82 134.22 149.02
C ASP A 417 62.53 132.95 149.52
N GLN A 418 61.96 131.75 149.31
CA GLN A 418 62.61 130.49 149.70
C GLN A 418 63.77 130.09 148.77
N MET A 419 63.83 130.62 147.55
CA MET A 419 64.81 130.17 146.55
C MET A 419 66.25 130.50 146.93
N PHE A 420 66.50 131.60 147.62
CA PHE A 420 67.86 132.12 147.79
C PHE A 420 68.74 131.27 148.72
N GLN A 421 68.13 130.55 149.67
CA GLN A 421 68.86 129.71 150.64
C GLN A 421 69.27 128.35 150.05
N LEU A 422 68.56 127.84 149.04
CA LEU A 422 68.88 126.60 148.32
C LEU A 422 70.14 126.70 147.46
N ILE A 423 70.50 127.91 146.99
CA ILE A 423 71.61 128.13 146.04
C ILE A 423 72.94 127.66 146.63
N CYS A 424 73.17 127.89 147.93
CA CYS A 424 74.41 127.54 148.61
C CYS A 424 74.61 126.02 148.81
N GLU A 425 73.54 125.23 148.97
CA GLU A 425 73.67 123.77 149.07
C GLU A 425 73.92 123.10 147.71
N ASN A 426 73.34 123.65 146.63
CA ASN A 426 73.42 123.04 145.31
C ASN A 426 74.84 123.05 144.73
N ALA A 427 75.68 124.01 145.12
CA ALA A 427 77.07 124.09 144.67
C ALA A 427 77.91 122.85 145.06
N ASN A 428 77.72 122.30 146.26
CA ASN A 428 78.46 121.10 146.70
C ASN A 428 77.93 119.82 146.02
N LYS A 429 76.60 119.70 145.88
CA LYS A 429 75.94 118.56 145.22
C LYS A 429 76.35 118.44 143.74
N ALA A 430 76.67 119.56 143.08
CA ALA A 430 77.16 119.57 141.72
C ALA A 430 78.55 118.90 141.55
N SER A 431 79.38 118.85 142.59
CA SER A 431 80.69 118.19 142.52
C SER A 431 80.56 116.66 142.52
N GLU A 432 79.72 116.09 143.39
CA GLU A 432 79.45 114.64 143.44
C GLU A 432 78.76 114.13 142.16
N PHE A 433 78.00 115.01 141.49
CA PHE A 433 77.38 114.71 140.20
C PHE A 433 78.41 114.52 139.07
N ALA A 434 79.52 115.25 139.06
CA ALA A 434 80.56 115.08 138.04
C ALA A 434 81.19 113.68 138.10
N ASP A 435 81.53 113.21 139.31
CA ASP A 435 82.16 111.90 139.54
C ASP A 435 81.20 110.71 139.27
N THR A 436 79.89 110.93 139.19
CA THR A 436 78.93 109.89 138.81
C THR A 436 78.70 109.87 137.30
N VAL A 437 78.65 111.03 136.64
CA VAL A 437 78.59 111.13 135.16
C VAL A 437 79.81 110.45 134.50
N GLN A 438 81.02 110.62 135.03
CA GLN A 438 82.21 110.00 134.43
C GLN A 438 82.21 108.45 134.52
N ARG A 439 81.58 107.87 135.54
CA ARG A 439 81.40 106.40 135.64
C ARG A 439 80.37 105.90 134.64
N LEU A 440 79.21 106.55 134.57
CA LEU A 440 78.17 106.24 133.59
C LEU A 440 78.68 106.30 132.14
N GLN A 441 79.65 107.17 131.84
CA GLN A 441 80.27 107.23 130.52
C GLN A 441 81.11 105.98 130.16
N ILE A 442 81.68 105.30 131.16
CA ILE A 442 82.38 104.01 130.96
C ILE A 442 81.35 102.90 130.76
N ASP A 443 80.34 102.82 131.64
CA ASP A 443 79.27 101.81 131.57
C ASP A 443 78.54 101.85 130.20
N VAL A 444 78.30 103.05 129.66
CA VAL A 444 77.73 103.25 128.31
C VAL A 444 78.66 102.77 127.20
N GLN A 445 79.97 102.94 127.34
CA GLN A 445 80.95 102.51 126.33
C GLN A 445 81.07 100.98 126.26
N ASP A 446 81.00 100.30 127.40
CA ASP A 446 80.97 98.84 127.46
C ASP A 446 79.65 98.29 126.88
N LEU A 447 78.50 98.88 127.22
CA LEU A 447 77.20 98.51 126.65
C LEU A 447 77.13 98.68 125.12
N LEU A 448 77.75 99.73 124.56
CA LEU A 448 77.85 99.90 123.10
C LEU A 448 78.70 98.79 122.44
N SER A 449 79.72 98.30 123.15
CA SER A 449 80.59 97.21 122.69
C SER A 449 79.86 95.86 122.72
N GLU A 450 79.06 95.59 123.75
CA GLU A 450 78.22 94.39 123.84
C GLU A 450 77.12 94.39 122.77
N ASN A 451 76.48 95.53 122.52
CA ASN A 451 75.41 95.67 121.52
C ASN A 451 75.93 95.41 120.08
N LEU A 452 77.16 95.83 119.76
CA LEU A 452 77.84 95.49 118.50
C LEU A 452 78.05 93.98 118.34
N ASN A 453 78.57 93.30 119.37
CA ASN A 453 78.73 91.83 119.35
C ASN A 453 77.38 91.10 119.19
N LEU A 454 76.31 91.63 119.77
CA LEU A 454 74.96 91.09 119.63
C LEU A 454 74.38 91.31 118.22
N GLN A 455 74.72 92.40 117.53
CA GLN A 455 74.34 92.61 116.12
C GLN A 455 75.05 91.61 115.19
N ASP A 456 76.35 91.39 115.36
CA ASP A 456 77.11 90.42 114.56
C ASP A 456 76.60 88.97 114.79
N GLU A 457 76.31 88.60 116.03
CA GLU A 457 75.72 87.30 116.37
C GLU A 457 74.27 87.14 115.88
N LEU A 458 73.51 88.24 115.75
CA LEU A 458 72.19 88.24 115.12
C LEU A 458 72.31 88.00 113.61
N LEU A 459 73.20 88.72 112.92
CA LEU A 459 73.46 88.52 111.48
C LEU A 459 73.92 87.08 111.19
N ARG A 460 74.81 86.53 112.01
CA ARG A 460 75.26 85.13 111.89
C ARG A 460 74.11 84.13 112.02
N LYS A 461 73.15 84.38 112.92
CA LYS A 461 71.94 83.54 113.07
C LYS A 461 70.98 83.70 111.90
N ASP A 462 70.84 84.92 111.38
CA ASP A 462 69.98 85.23 110.24
C ASP A 462 70.46 84.52 108.95
N ASP A 463 71.78 84.44 108.74
CA ASP A 463 72.37 83.69 107.62
C ASP A 463 72.27 82.17 107.80
N VAL A 464 72.38 81.65 109.03
CA VAL A 464 72.09 80.23 109.32
C VAL A 464 70.61 79.90 109.08
N LEU A 465 69.68 80.80 109.43
CA LEU A 465 68.25 80.65 109.15
C LEU A 465 67.96 80.65 107.64
N LYS A 466 68.62 81.51 106.85
CA LYS A 466 68.54 81.49 105.39
C LYS A 466 68.99 80.16 104.82
N GLY A 467 70.15 79.64 105.27
CA GLY A 467 70.65 78.31 104.88
C GLY A 467 69.66 77.18 105.19
N LEU A 468 69.14 77.12 106.43
CA LEU A 468 68.16 76.11 106.82
C LEU A 468 66.84 76.23 106.05
N SER A 469 66.41 77.44 105.67
CA SER A 469 65.22 77.64 104.84
C SER A 469 65.42 77.17 103.40
N PHE A 470 66.64 77.29 102.86
CA PHE A 470 67.02 76.76 101.55
C PHE A 470 67.06 75.23 101.56
N ASP A 471 67.73 74.62 102.55
CA ASP A 471 67.79 73.16 102.70
C ASP A 471 66.38 72.54 102.88
N LEU A 472 65.52 73.19 103.66
CA LEU A 472 64.12 72.78 103.84
C LEU A 472 63.33 72.87 102.53
N SER A 473 63.55 73.92 101.74
CA SER A 473 62.91 74.10 100.42
C SER A 473 63.38 73.02 99.44
N LEU A 474 64.68 72.71 99.41
CA LEU A 474 65.27 71.67 98.56
C LEU A 474 64.76 70.27 98.94
N LEU A 475 64.57 70.01 100.25
CA LEU A 475 63.94 68.78 100.76
C LEU A 475 62.45 68.71 100.40
N GLN A 476 61.71 69.81 100.48
CA GLN A 476 60.30 69.87 100.08
C GLN A 476 60.12 69.66 98.57
N GLU A 477 60.96 70.28 97.75
CA GLU A 477 61.00 70.07 96.30
C GLU A 477 61.37 68.61 95.96
N SER A 478 62.37 68.04 96.64
CA SER A 478 62.75 66.63 96.46
C SER A 478 61.63 65.67 96.89
N ALA A 479 60.89 65.99 97.95
CA ALA A 479 59.75 65.21 98.42
C ALA A 479 58.54 65.31 97.47
N SER A 480 58.29 66.48 96.86
CA SER A 480 57.29 66.61 95.79
C SER A 480 57.71 65.79 94.58
N ASN A 481 58.88 66.06 93.99
CA ASN A 481 59.38 65.33 92.82
C ASN A 481 59.43 63.80 93.02
N SER A 482 59.65 63.32 94.26
CA SER A 482 59.59 61.90 94.62
C SER A 482 58.15 61.36 94.66
N ARG A 483 57.19 62.16 95.13
CA ARG A 483 55.76 61.85 95.13
C ARG A 483 55.19 61.89 93.70
N ASP A 484 55.49 62.94 92.96
CA ASP A 484 54.95 63.18 91.61
C ASP A 484 55.38 62.03 90.68
N LYS A 485 56.68 61.67 90.66
CA LYS A 485 57.19 60.47 89.96
C LYS A 485 56.59 59.14 90.44
N LYS A 486 56.22 59.06 91.73
CA LYS A 486 55.57 57.86 92.31
C LYS A 486 54.09 57.78 91.93
N ASP A 487 53.45 58.89 91.62
CA ASP A 487 52.07 58.93 91.17
C ASP A 487 52.02 58.74 89.62
N GLU A 488 52.93 59.35 88.85
CA GLU A 488 53.20 59.05 87.43
C GLU A 488 53.45 57.56 87.18
N THR A 489 54.33 56.91 87.97
CA THR A 489 54.63 55.48 87.78
C THR A 489 53.47 54.55 88.11
N LYS A 490 52.51 54.96 88.96
CA LYS A 490 51.25 54.20 89.14
C LYS A 490 50.32 54.38 87.95
N GLU A 491 50.21 55.60 87.42
CA GLU A 491 49.39 55.88 86.24
C GLU A 491 49.89 55.09 85.02
N ILE A 492 51.21 55.10 84.80
CA ILE A 492 51.86 54.25 83.79
C ILE A 492 51.59 52.77 84.06
N MET A 493 51.68 52.29 85.31
CA MET A 493 51.40 50.88 85.65
C MET A 493 49.93 50.50 85.38
N VAL A 494 48.97 51.38 85.68
CA VAL A 494 47.54 51.18 85.35
C VAL A 494 47.32 51.16 83.84
N HIS A 495 48.02 52.02 83.08
CA HIS A 495 47.96 51.98 81.62
C HIS A 495 48.62 50.73 81.02
N VAL A 496 49.73 50.24 81.59
CA VAL A 496 50.35 48.97 81.19
C VAL A 496 49.43 47.80 81.48
N GLU A 497 48.87 47.70 82.70
CA GLU A 497 47.87 46.68 83.03
C GLU A 497 46.64 46.73 82.11
N ALA A 498 46.17 47.93 81.73
CA ALA A 498 45.07 48.09 80.79
C ALA A 498 45.46 47.62 79.38
N LEU A 499 46.65 47.99 78.89
CA LEU A 499 47.18 47.55 77.60
C LEU A 499 47.43 46.04 77.56
N GLU A 500 47.92 45.42 78.64
CA GLU A 500 48.09 43.97 78.75
C GLU A 500 46.72 43.25 78.69
N LYS A 501 45.70 43.77 79.39
CA LYS A 501 44.32 43.23 79.32
C LYS A 501 43.72 43.40 77.93
N THR A 502 43.91 44.57 77.29
CA THR A 502 43.49 44.80 75.90
C THR A 502 44.23 43.91 74.91
N LEU A 503 45.53 43.69 75.08
CA LEU A 503 46.34 42.84 74.20
C LEU A 503 45.97 41.37 74.38
N ALA A 504 45.73 40.90 75.61
CA ALA A 504 45.23 39.54 75.86
C ALA A 504 43.85 39.31 75.21
N LEU A 505 42.92 40.27 75.33
CA LEU A 505 41.63 40.23 74.63
C LEU A 505 41.81 40.20 73.10
N LYS A 506 42.69 41.05 72.55
CA LYS A 506 42.96 41.08 71.10
C LYS A 506 43.70 39.84 70.59
N THR A 507 44.50 39.17 71.41
CA THR A 507 45.07 37.85 71.09
C THR A 507 43.99 36.78 71.07
N PHE A 508 43.05 36.78 72.02
CA PHE A 508 41.92 35.84 72.03
C PHE A 508 40.97 36.08 70.84
N GLU A 509 40.62 37.33 70.53
CA GLU A 509 39.86 37.68 69.31
C GLU A 509 40.57 37.23 68.03
N LEU A 510 41.91 37.31 67.98
CA LEU A 510 42.70 36.85 66.84
C LEU A 510 42.75 35.32 66.74
N GLU A 511 42.86 34.61 67.87
CA GLU A 511 42.89 33.15 67.93
C GLU A 511 41.52 32.56 67.55
N ASP A 512 40.43 33.18 68.02
CA ASP A 512 39.05 32.87 67.61
C ASP A 512 38.85 33.11 66.10
N ALA A 513 39.26 34.28 65.58
CA ALA A 513 39.19 34.60 64.16
C ALA A 513 40.04 33.64 63.28
N VAL A 514 41.20 33.19 63.77
CA VAL A 514 42.03 32.18 63.09
C VAL A 514 41.35 30.80 63.10
N SER A 515 40.72 30.40 64.21
CA SER A 515 39.96 29.13 64.27
C SER A 515 38.75 29.16 63.32
N HIS A 516 38.07 30.30 63.22
CA HIS A 516 36.96 30.49 62.29
C HIS A 516 37.45 30.47 60.84
N ALA A 517 38.59 31.12 60.53
CA ALA A 517 39.20 31.08 59.21
C ALA A 517 39.61 29.65 58.79
N GLN A 518 40.18 28.85 59.70
CA GLN A 518 40.49 27.44 59.45
C GLN A 518 39.22 26.60 59.23
N THR A 519 38.15 26.89 59.96
CA THR A 519 36.84 26.22 59.78
C THR A 519 36.25 26.55 58.39
N LEU A 520 36.35 27.80 57.95
CA LEU A 520 35.96 28.23 56.61
C LEU A 520 36.84 27.61 55.51
N GLU A 521 38.15 27.45 55.74
CA GLU A 521 39.06 26.80 54.79
C GLU A 521 38.76 25.30 54.61
N VAL A 522 38.41 24.59 55.69
CA VAL A 522 37.90 23.21 55.60
C VAL A 522 36.57 23.15 54.85
N GLN A 523 35.60 24.02 55.18
CA GLN A 523 34.31 24.08 54.47
C GLN A 523 34.46 24.41 52.98
N LEU A 524 35.41 25.29 52.62
CA LEU A 524 35.75 25.61 51.24
C LEU A 524 36.34 24.39 50.50
N GLN A 525 37.19 23.61 51.18
CA GLN A 525 37.80 22.41 50.60
C GLN A 525 36.78 21.25 50.44
N ASP A 526 35.88 21.06 51.42
CA ASP A 526 34.75 20.12 51.31
C ASP A 526 33.79 20.53 50.18
N SER A 527 33.44 21.82 50.10
CA SER A 527 32.62 22.38 49.01
C SER A 527 33.27 22.16 47.64
N LYS A 528 34.58 22.32 47.54
CA LYS A 528 35.36 22.08 46.32
C LYS A 528 35.39 20.60 45.93
N GLU A 529 35.46 19.67 46.89
CA GLU A 529 35.33 18.24 46.58
C GLU A 529 33.91 17.90 46.07
N VAL A 530 32.86 18.47 46.67
CA VAL A 530 31.49 18.35 46.17
C VAL A 530 31.36 18.91 44.74
N ILE A 531 31.95 20.06 44.45
CA ILE A 531 31.96 20.64 43.09
C ILE A 531 32.67 19.70 42.11
N CYS A 532 33.86 19.19 42.41
CA CYS A 532 34.56 18.27 41.51
C CYS A 532 33.80 16.96 41.27
N ASN A 533 33.05 16.46 42.26
CA ASN A 533 32.18 15.30 42.08
C ASN A 533 30.97 15.63 41.18
N LEU A 534 30.33 16.79 41.38
CA LEU A 534 29.23 17.27 40.53
C LEU A 534 29.68 17.54 39.08
N GLU A 535 30.88 18.10 38.87
CA GLU A 535 31.49 18.25 37.54
C GLU A 535 31.71 16.89 36.86
N ALA A 536 32.19 15.89 37.60
CA ALA A 536 32.40 14.54 37.09
C ALA A 536 31.08 13.82 36.77
N ASP A 537 30.03 14.02 37.56
CA ASP A 537 28.70 13.45 37.30
C ASP A 537 27.96 14.18 36.18
N PHE A 538 28.11 15.51 36.06
CA PHE A 538 27.63 16.27 34.91
C PHE A 538 28.30 15.83 33.61
N GLU A 539 29.61 15.55 33.62
CA GLU A 539 30.33 15.02 32.46
C GLU A 539 29.84 13.61 32.08
N LYS A 540 29.58 12.73 33.06
CA LYS A 540 28.94 11.41 32.81
C LYS A 540 27.54 11.58 32.20
N ALA A 541 26.72 12.48 32.75
CA ALA A 541 25.39 12.76 32.24
C ALA A 541 25.43 13.31 30.80
N ARG A 542 26.37 14.21 30.50
CA ARG A 542 26.63 14.76 29.16
C ARG A 542 27.07 13.67 28.18
N GLN A 543 27.91 12.73 28.60
CA GLN A 543 28.31 11.58 27.77
C GLN A 543 27.14 10.61 27.51
N CYS A 544 26.27 10.36 28.49
CA CYS A 544 25.03 9.61 28.30
C CYS A 544 24.05 10.33 27.37
N GLN A 545 23.87 11.65 27.53
CA GLN A 545 23.05 12.48 26.64
C GLN A 545 23.57 12.42 25.20
N ASN A 546 24.89 12.51 24.99
CA ASN A 546 25.49 12.42 23.66
C ASN A 546 25.19 11.07 22.99
N LYS A 547 25.33 9.94 23.71
CA LYS A 547 24.97 8.59 23.21
C LYS A 547 23.49 8.49 22.86
N LEU A 548 22.60 8.96 23.74
CA LEU A 548 21.17 9.01 23.45
C LEU A 548 20.87 9.88 22.23
N THR A 549 21.61 10.96 21.97
CA THR A 549 21.43 11.77 20.74
C THR A 549 22.04 11.16 19.48
N THR A 550 22.97 10.21 19.56
CA THR A 550 23.40 9.42 18.39
C THR A 550 22.41 8.30 18.12
N GLU A 551 21.98 7.56 19.14
CA GLU A 551 20.95 6.52 19.03
C GLU A 551 19.62 7.09 18.48
N ASN A 552 19.17 8.26 18.95
CA ASN A 552 17.97 8.93 18.40
C ASN A 552 18.15 9.46 16.96
N LYS A 553 19.37 9.63 16.46
CA LYS A 553 19.63 9.96 15.05
C LYS A 553 19.62 8.71 14.18
N GLU A 554 20.22 7.62 14.66
CA GLU A 554 20.25 6.32 13.99
C GLU A 554 18.82 5.76 13.86
N ILE A 555 18.02 5.78 14.93
CA ILE A 555 16.59 5.40 14.92
C ILE A 555 15.76 6.30 13.99
N ARG A 556 16.10 7.60 13.88
CA ARG A 556 15.41 8.50 12.95
C ARG A 556 15.71 8.14 11.49
N ALA A 557 16.98 7.91 11.16
CA ALA A 557 17.38 7.50 9.81
C ALA A 557 16.75 6.15 9.42
N GLU A 558 16.73 5.16 10.33
CA GLU A 558 16.05 3.88 10.10
C GLU A 558 14.53 4.07 9.90
N ALA A 559 13.89 4.98 10.64
CA ALA A 559 12.47 5.31 10.44
C ALA A 559 12.21 6.04 9.10
N GLU A 560 13.11 6.90 8.65
CA GLU A 560 13.06 7.59 7.35
C GLU A 560 13.24 6.59 6.19
N ASP A 561 14.21 5.68 6.29
CA ASP A 561 14.42 4.57 5.34
C ASP A 561 13.20 3.63 5.28
N LEU A 562 12.61 3.29 6.42
CA LEU A 562 11.39 2.46 6.48
C LEU A 562 10.16 3.18 5.89
N LEU A 563 10.06 4.50 6.03
CA LEU A 563 9.00 5.30 5.38
C LEU A 563 9.19 5.40 3.86
N ALA A 564 10.43 5.52 3.38
CA ALA A 564 10.76 5.45 1.96
C ALA A 564 10.48 4.05 1.38
N GLY A 565 10.85 2.99 2.10
CA GLY A 565 10.50 1.61 1.74
C GLY A 565 8.99 1.40 1.67
N LYS A 566 8.24 1.92 2.65
CA LYS A 566 6.76 1.90 2.64
C LYS A 566 6.20 2.59 1.40
N SER A 567 6.66 3.80 1.07
CA SER A 567 6.09 4.56 -0.04
C SER A 567 6.38 3.91 -1.41
N SER A 568 7.54 3.26 -1.58
CA SER A 568 7.82 2.43 -2.76
C SER A 568 6.83 1.26 -2.88
N ILE A 569 6.62 0.51 -1.80
CA ILE A 569 5.68 -0.63 -1.78
C ILE A 569 4.23 -0.15 -2.00
N GLU A 570 3.86 1.03 -1.50
CA GLU A 570 2.53 1.61 -1.68
C GLU A 570 2.28 2.06 -3.13
N LEU A 571 3.32 2.55 -3.83
CA LEU A 571 3.29 2.82 -5.27
C LEU A 571 3.23 1.53 -6.11
N GLU A 572 4.00 0.50 -5.75
CA GLU A 572 3.93 -0.83 -6.38
C GLU A 572 2.55 -1.48 -6.19
N LEU A 573 1.93 -1.31 -5.02
CA LEU A 573 0.56 -1.77 -4.73
C LEU A 573 -0.48 -1.03 -5.57
N ILE A 574 -0.33 0.28 -5.76
CA ILE A 574 -1.19 1.08 -6.66
C ILE A 574 -1.03 0.61 -8.11
N GLN A 575 0.19 0.34 -8.56
CA GLN A 575 0.45 -0.09 -9.94
C GLN A 575 -0.04 -1.52 -10.21
N THR A 576 0.19 -2.46 -9.30
CA THR A 576 -0.34 -3.83 -9.40
C THR A 576 -1.86 -3.85 -9.34
N LYS A 577 -2.49 -2.97 -8.54
CA LYS A 577 -3.96 -2.79 -8.54
C LYS A 577 -4.49 -2.32 -9.89
N LYS A 578 -3.86 -1.32 -10.54
CA LYS A 578 -4.23 -0.89 -11.90
C LYS A 578 -4.10 -2.01 -12.94
N VAL A 579 -3.06 -2.83 -12.83
CA VAL A 579 -2.88 -4.01 -13.70
C VAL A 579 -3.98 -5.04 -13.47
N SER A 580 -4.36 -5.31 -12.21
CA SER A 580 -5.51 -6.18 -11.88
C SER A 580 -6.82 -5.63 -12.45
N GLU A 581 -7.07 -4.32 -12.31
CA GLU A 581 -8.27 -3.66 -12.86
C GLU A 581 -8.33 -3.73 -14.40
N SER A 582 -7.18 -3.63 -15.09
CA SER A 582 -7.09 -3.87 -16.54
C SER A 582 -7.39 -5.33 -16.89
N MET A 583 -6.77 -6.28 -16.20
CA MET A 583 -6.97 -7.72 -16.42
C MET A 583 -8.42 -8.15 -16.12
N GLU A 584 -9.06 -7.60 -15.09
CA GLU A 584 -10.48 -7.83 -14.80
C GLU A 584 -11.39 -7.29 -15.91
N MET A 585 -11.07 -6.11 -16.47
CA MET A 585 -11.80 -5.55 -17.62
C MET A 585 -11.56 -6.35 -18.91
N GLU A 586 -10.35 -6.84 -19.16
CA GLU A 586 -10.04 -7.74 -20.26
C GLU A 586 -10.77 -9.08 -20.12
N LEU A 587 -10.80 -9.68 -18.93
CA LEU A 587 -11.57 -10.89 -18.63
C LEU A 587 -13.09 -10.67 -18.79
N LEU A 588 -13.61 -9.49 -18.44
CA LEU A 588 -15.00 -9.12 -18.69
C LEU A 588 -15.28 -8.99 -20.20
N ASN A 589 -14.39 -8.36 -20.95
CA ASN A 589 -14.49 -8.24 -22.41
C ASN A 589 -14.42 -9.61 -23.11
N LEU A 590 -13.48 -10.48 -22.71
CA LEU A 590 -13.37 -11.86 -23.19
C LEU A 590 -14.61 -12.67 -22.84
N ARG A 591 -15.18 -12.50 -21.65
CA ARG A 591 -16.45 -13.14 -21.26
C ARG A 591 -17.64 -12.67 -22.11
N ASN A 592 -17.70 -11.38 -22.43
CA ASN A 592 -18.73 -10.82 -23.30
C ASN A 592 -18.58 -11.33 -24.75
N ALA A 593 -17.34 -11.38 -25.27
CA ALA A 593 -17.04 -11.95 -26.58
C ALA A 593 -17.33 -13.46 -26.65
N LEU A 594 -17.06 -14.21 -25.57
CA LEU A 594 -17.42 -15.63 -25.45
C LEU A 594 -18.95 -15.83 -25.41
N GLY A 595 -19.69 -14.91 -24.80
CA GLY A 595 -21.16 -14.89 -24.86
C GLY A 595 -21.67 -14.69 -26.29
N GLN A 596 -21.17 -13.67 -26.99
CA GLN A 596 -21.50 -13.44 -28.41
C GLN A 596 -21.10 -14.63 -29.29
N LEU A 597 -19.96 -15.26 -29.02
CA LEU A 597 -19.55 -16.48 -29.73
C LEU A 597 -20.54 -17.62 -29.47
N ASN A 598 -20.96 -17.83 -28.22
CA ASN A 598 -21.98 -18.83 -27.88
C ASN A 598 -23.31 -18.55 -28.62
N ASP A 599 -23.78 -17.30 -28.64
CA ASP A 599 -24.98 -16.91 -29.38
C ASP A 599 -24.85 -17.23 -30.89
N THR A 600 -23.68 -16.98 -31.49
CA THR A 600 -23.44 -17.36 -32.90
C THR A 600 -23.33 -18.86 -33.09
N VAL A 601 -22.77 -19.61 -32.13
CA VAL A 601 -22.70 -21.08 -32.17
C VAL A 601 -24.11 -21.67 -32.10
N GLU A 602 -24.96 -21.23 -31.16
CA GLU A 602 -26.37 -21.66 -31.07
C GLU A 602 -27.16 -21.31 -32.34
N PHE A 603 -26.95 -20.13 -32.92
CA PHE A 603 -27.55 -19.75 -34.21
C PHE A 603 -27.08 -20.63 -35.37
N THR A 604 -25.79 -20.95 -35.46
CA THR A 604 -25.27 -21.88 -36.48
C THR A 604 -25.73 -23.32 -36.23
N GLN A 605 -25.95 -23.73 -34.98
CA GLN A 605 -26.48 -25.05 -34.64
C GLN A 605 -27.98 -25.15 -34.98
N SER A 606 -28.77 -24.09 -34.78
CA SER A 606 -30.17 -24.03 -35.28
C SER A 606 -30.20 -24.22 -36.79
N LYS A 607 -29.41 -23.43 -37.53
CA LYS A 607 -29.30 -23.55 -38.98
C LYS A 607 -28.77 -24.90 -39.44
N LEU A 608 -27.83 -25.51 -38.70
CA LEU A 608 -27.35 -26.84 -39.00
C LEU A 608 -28.48 -27.86 -38.85
N ASN A 609 -29.28 -27.78 -37.77
CA ASN A 609 -30.46 -28.62 -37.58
C ASN A 609 -31.49 -28.41 -38.69
N GLU A 610 -31.81 -27.15 -39.05
CA GLU A 610 -32.70 -26.81 -40.17
C GLU A 610 -32.21 -27.45 -41.49
N THR A 611 -30.91 -27.35 -41.81
CA THR A 611 -30.33 -28.00 -43.02
C THR A 611 -30.24 -29.53 -42.92
N VAL A 612 -30.27 -30.10 -41.72
CA VAL A 612 -30.34 -31.55 -41.48
C VAL A 612 -31.75 -32.05 -41.73
N ASP A 613 -32.76 -31.33 -41.23
CA ASP A 613 -34.18 -31.63 -41.48
C ASP A 613 -34.49 -31.48 -42.99
N ASP A 614 -34.04 -30.40 -43.65
CA ASP A 614 -34.16 -30.22 -45.11
C ASP A 614 -33.47 -31.34 -45.89
N ARG A 615 -32.26 -31.75 -45.47
CA ARG A 615 -31.54 -32.87 -46.10
C ARG A 615 -32.34 -34.17 -45.98
N ASP A 616 -32.91 -34.45 -44.82
CA ASP A 616 -33.62 -35.71 -44.57
C ASP A 616 -35.00 -35.72 -45.25
N ASN A 617 -35.68 -34.58 -45.35
CA ASN A 617 -36.85 -34.39 -46.23
C ASN A 617 -36.51 -34.66 -47.71
N LEU A 618 -35.39 -34.12 -48.21
CA LEU A 618 -34.92 -34.37 -49.58
C LEU A 618 -34.45 -35.83 -49.79
N GLN A 619 -33.90 -36.46 -48.76
CA GLN A 619 -33.52 -37.87 -48.78
C GLN A 619 -34.76 -38.77 -48.95
N ASP A 620 -35.86 -38.46 -48.26
CA ASP A 620 -37.14 -39.16 -48.39
C ASP A 620 -37.82 -38.87 -49.74
N GLU A 621 -37.78 -37.64 -50.26
CA GLU A 621 -38.25 -37.34 -51.62
C GLU A 621 -37.45 -38.13 -52.68
N VAL A 622 -36.12 -38.20 -52.54
CA VAL A 622 -35.26 -39.01 -53.42
C VAL A 622 -35.55 -40.51 -53.30
N LEU A 623 -35.91 -41.02 -52.11
CA LEU A 623 -36.36 -42.40 -51.95
C LEU A 623 -37.70 -42.65 -52.65
N TYR A 624 -38.67 -41.75 -52.50
CA TYR A 624 -39.96 -41.82 -53.19
C TYR A 624 -39.82 -41.79 -54.72
N LEU A 625 -39.08 -40.80 -55.26
CA LEU A 625 -38.81 -40.68 -56.70
C LEU A 625 -38.05 -41.89 -57.25
N LYS A 626 -37.20 -42.54 -56.43
CA LYS A 626 -36.48 -43.77 -56.79
C LYS A 626 -37.39 -44.99 -56.80
N GLU A 627 -38.44 -45.04 -55.96
CA GLU A 627 -39.48 -46.07 -56.01
C GLU A 627 -40.34 -45.92 -57.26
N GLU A 628 -40.83 -44.71 -57.57
CA GLU A 628 -41.61 -44.44 -58.79
C GLU A 628 -40.81 -44.67 -60.07
N LEU A 629 -39.53 -44.28 -60.10
CA LEU A 629 -38.62 -44.64 -61.18
C LEU A 629 -38.41 -46.16 -61.28
N GLY A 630 -38.53 -46.89 -60.17
CA GLY A 630 -38.53 -48.36 -60.12
C GLY A 630 -39.78 -48.96 -60.78
N LYS A 631 -40.96 -48.41 -60.49
CA LYS A 631 -42.26 -48.80 -61.08
C LYS A 631 -42.28 -48.53 -62.59
N MET A 632 -41.99 -47.31 -63.02
CA MET A 632 -41.89 -46.96 -64.45
C MET A 632 -40.84 -47.81 -65.18
N LYS A 633 -39.71 -48.18 -64.55
CA LYS A 633 -38.74 -49.10 -65.15
C LYS A 633 -39.19 -50.56 -65.17
N ALA A 634 -40.18 -50.97 -64.38
CA ALA A 634 -40.81 -52.28 -64.52
C ALA A 634 -41.81 -52.27 -65.69
N GLU A 635 -42.70 -51.27 -65.72
CA GLU A 635 -43.68 -51.05 -66.79
C GLU A 635 -43.02 -50.91 -68.18
N ALA A 636 -41.93 -50.14 -68.28
CA ALA A 636 -41.18 -49.98 -69.53
C ALA A 636 -40.61 -51.32 -70.04
N ARG A 637 -40.12 -52.20 -69.15
CA ARG A 637 -39.65 -53.55 -69.52
C ARG A 637 -40.79 -54.48 -69.89
N GLU A 638 -41.97 -54.32 -69.30
CA GLU A 638 -43.17 -55.06 -69.72
C GLU A 638 -43.64 -54.63 -71.12
N ILE A 639 -43.61 -53.32 -71.40
CA ILE A 639 -43.90 -52.76 -72.73
C ILE A 639 -42.87 -53.24 -73.76
N GLU A 640 -41.59 -53.31 -73.39
CA GLU A 640 -40.52 -53.85 -74.22
C GLU A 640 -40.74 -55.34 -74.54
N SER A 641 -41.10 -56.17 -73.55
CA SER A 641 -41.48 -57.58 -73.76
C SER A 641 -42.66 -57.71 -74.75
N ARG A 642 -43.74 -56.96 -74.50
CA ARG A 642 -44.92 -56.94 -75.37
C ARG A 642 -44.60 -56.44 -76.79
N TYR A 643 -43.63 -55.54 -76.95
CA TYR A 643 -43.13 -55.11 -78.26
C TYR A 643 -42.35 -56.23 -78.97
N THR A 644 -41.45 -56.92 -78.27
CA THR A 644 -40.73 -58.07 -78.85
C THR A 644 -41.67 -59.21 -79.24
N GLU A 645 -42.67 -59.54 -78.41
CA GLU A 645 -43.71 -60.51 -78.74
C GLU A 645 -44.51 -60.09 -79.99
N ALA A 646 -44.89 -58.80 -80.08
CA ALA A 646 -45.57 -58.27 -81.26
C ALA A 646 -44.69 -58.28 -82.53
N GLN A 647 -43.38 -58.09 -82.39
CA GLN A 647 -42.42 -58.20 -83.49
C GLN A 647 -42.25 -59.65 -83.96
N GLU A 648 -42.10 -60.63 -83.06
CA GLU A 648 -42.04 -62.06 -83.41
C GLU A 648 -43.33 -62.53 -84.10
N ILE A 649 -44.49 -62.03 -83.66
CA ILE A 649 -45.79 -62.26 -84.33
C ILE A 649 -45.84 -61.60 -85.72
N ALA A 650 -45.22 -60.43 -85.92
CA ALA A 650 -45.14 -59.79 -87.23
C ALA A 650 -44.18 -60.51 -88.18
N GLU A 651 -43.01 -60.93 -87.70
CA GLU A 651 -42.00 -61.65 -88.49
C GLU A 651 -42.46 -63.05 -88.89
N SER A 652 -43.09 -63.80 -87.97
CA SER A 652 -43.69 -65.10 -88.30
C SER A 652 -44.84 -65.00 -89.30
N ARG A 653 -45.68 -63.95 -89.21
CA ARG A 653 -46.70 -63.63 -90.24
C ARG A 653 -46.08 -63.26 -91.57
N LYS A 654 -44.96 -62.52 -91.57
CA LYS A 654 -44.22 -62.20 -92.81
C LYS A 654 -43.67 -63.48 -93.45
N ILE A 655 -43.01 -64.34 -92.69
CA ILE A 655 -42.50 -65.63 -93.21
C ILE A 655 -43.63 -66.49 -93.79
N TYR A 656 -44.82 -66.50 -93.16
CA TYR A 656 -46.00 -67.17 -93.71
C TYR A 656 -46.47 -66.56 -95.03
N ALA A 657 -46.47 -65.22 -95.14
CA ALA A 657 -46.83 -64.52 -96.38
C ALA A 657 -45.80 -64.78 -97.51
N ASP A 658 -44.50 -64.66 -97.20
CA ASP A 658 -43.40 -64.94 -98.11
C ASP A 658 -43.49 -66.40 -98.65
N GLN A 659 -43.81 -67.38 -97.80
CA GLN A 659 -44.05 -68.78 -98.19
C GLN A 659 -45.27 -68.95 -99.12
N ARG A 660 -46.36 -68.24 -98.86
CA ARG A 660 -47.56 -68.25 -99.72
C ARG A 660 -47.31 -67.57 -101.06
N GLU A 661 -46.46 -66.55 -101.13
CA GLU A 661 -46.09 -65.90 -102.38
C GLU A 661 -45.27 -66.83 -103.29
N GLU A 662 -44.35 -67.62 -102.73
CA GLU A 662 -43.63 -68.65 -103.49
C GLU A 662 -44.54 -69.82 -103.92
N GLU A 663 -45.53 -70.22 -103.12
CA GLU A 663 -46.57 -71.17 -103.53
C GLU A 663 -47.38 -70.62 -104.73
N VAL A 664 -47.76 -69.33 -104.70
CA VAL A 664 -48.44 -68.66 -105.82
C VAL A 664 -47.56 -68.62 -107.06
N LYS A 665 -46.27 -68.24 -106.97
CA LYS A 665 -45.34 -68.24 -108.11
C LYS A 665 -45.16 -69.62 -108.74
N LEU A 666 -45.14 -70.68 -107.93
CA LEU A 666 -45.09 -72.06 -108.42
C LEU A 666 -46.38 -72.46 -109.15
N LEU A 667 -47.55 -71.97 -108.69
CA LEU A 667 -48.83 -72.17 -109.37
C LEU A 667 -48.92 -71.34 -110.66
N GLU A 668 -48.55 -70.06 -110.65
CA GLU A 668 -48.47 -69.20 -111.84
C GLU A 668 -47.56 -69.82 -112.91
N GLY A 669 -46.33 -70.20 -112.53
CA GLY A 669 -45.40 -70.91 -113.41
C GLY A 669 -45.83 -72.35 -113.76
N SER A 670 -46.95 -72.86 -113.23
CA SER A 670 -47.62 -74.08 -113.71
C SER A 670 -48.75 -73.77 -114.69
N VAL A 671 -49.48 -72.67 -114.48
CA VAL A 671 -50.49 -72.13 -115.39
C VAL A 671 -49.85 -71.70 -116.71
N GLU A 672 -48.75 -70.95 -116.69
CA GLU A 672 -48.01 -70.57 -117.90
C GLU A 672 -47.58 -71.80 -118.74
N LYS A 673 -47.17 -72.89 -118.08
CA LYS A 673 -46.79 -74.14 -118.75
C LYS A 673 -48.01 -74.87 -119.34
N LEU A 674 -49.16 -74.80 -118.67
CA LEU A 674 -50.42 -75.32 -119.20
C LEU A 674 -50.90 -74.47 -120.38
N GLU A 675 -50.87 -73.14 -120.30
CA GLU A 675 -51.21 -72.24 -121.41
C GLU A 675 -50.30 -72.43 -122.62
N TYR A 676 -48.98 -72.54 -122.43
CA TYR A 676 -48.04 -72.88 -123.50
C TYR A 676 -48.35 -74.25 -124.13
N THR A 677 -48.72 -75.25 -123.32
CA THR A 677 -49.12 -76.57 -123.80
C THR A 677 -50.44 -76.52 -124.57
N ILE A 678 -51.43 -75.76 -124.09
CA ILE A 678 -52.72 -75.51 -124.76
C ILE A 678 -52.47 -74.82 -126.10
N ASN A 679 -51.67 -73.76 -126.15
CA ASN A 679 -51.32 -73.05 -127.37
C ASN A 679 -50.63 -73.98 -128.41
N ILE A 680 -49.74 -74.89 -127.98
CA ILE A 680 -49.18 -75.93 -128.86
C ILE A 680 -50.27 -76.90 -129.37
N LEU A 681 -51.22 -77.29 -128.52
CA LEU A 681 -52.32 -78.18 -128.90
C LEU A 681 -53.32 -77.49 -129.84
N GLU A 682 -53.67 -76.23 -129.61
CA GLU A 682 -54.50 -75.42 -130.49
C GLU A 682 -53.85 -75.22 -131.86
N ASN A 683 -52.55 -74.91 -131.92
CA ASN A 683 -51.83 -74.83 -133.19
C ASN A 683 -51.80 -76.20 -133.92
N LYS A 684 -51.65 -77.32 -133.20
CA LYS A 684 -51.77 -78.66 -133.80
C LYS A 684 -53.19 -78.95 -134.30
N VAL A 685 -54.22 -78.55 -133.56
CA VAL A 685 -55.63 -78.67 -133.97
C VAL A 685 -55.93 -77.82 -135.20
N ASN A 686 -55.38 -76.60 -135.28
CA ASN A 686 -55.49 -75.74 -136.45
C ASN A 686 -54.80 -76.38 -137.68
N VAL A 687 -53.57 -76.90 -137.54
CA VAL A 687 -52.90 -77.63 -138.63
C VAL A 687 -53.68 -78.88 -139.06
N ILE A 688 -54.30 -79.62 -138.12
CA ILE A 688 -55.17 -80.76 -138.43
C ILE A 688 -56.46 -80.31 -139.13
N LYS A 689 -57.02 -79.15 -138.76
CA LYS A 689 -58.19 -78.54 -139.42
C LYS A 689 -57.85 -78.08 -140.84
N ASP A 690 -56.71 -77.44 -141.05
CA ASP A 690 -56.24 -77.00 -142.37
C ASP A 690 -55.89 -78.19 -143.29
N GLU A 691 -55.39 -79.29 -142.72
CA GLU A 691 -55.22 -80.57 -143.41
C GLU A 691 -56.57 -81.19 -143.77
N ALA A 692 -57.52 -81.24 -142.83
CA ALA A 692 -58.87 -81.74 -143.09
C ALA A 692 -59.62 -80.88 -144.13
N GLU A 693 -59.40 -79.56 -144.14
CA GLU A 693 -59.97 -78.65 -145.14
C GLU A 693 -59.28 -78.79 -146.51
N ARG A 694 -57.96 -79.01 -146.60
CA ARG A 694 -57.34 -79.40 -147.89
C ARG A 694 -57.86 -80.73 -148.39
N GLN A 695 -58.00 -81.74 -147.52
CA GLN A 695 -58.61 -83.02 -147.87
C GLN A 695 -60.11 -82.91 -148.13
N ARG A 696 -60.79 -81.84 -147.70
CA ARG A 696 -62.18 -81.51 -148.10
C ARG A 696 -62.17 -80.92 -149.50
N MET A 697 -61.40 -79.87 -149.76
CA MET A 697 -61.29 -79.24 -151.09
C MET A 697 -60.88 -80.25 -152.17
N GLN A 698 -59.89 -81.11 -151.89
CA GLN A 698 -59.45 -82.16 -152.82
C GLN A 698 -60.49 -83.27 -153.01
N ARG A 699 -61.37 -83.50 -152.03
CA ARG A 699 -62.56 -84.34 -152.21
C ARG A 699 -63.63 -83.63 -153.03
N GLU A 700 -63.91 -82.35 -152.78
CA GLU A 700 -64.89 -81.55 -153.52
C GLU A 700 -64.52 -81.38 -155.00
N GLU A 701 -63.23 -81.28 -155.32
CA GLU A 701 -62.72 -81.23 -156.69
C GLU A 701 -62.95 -82.58 -157.42
N LEU A 702 -62.55 -83.70 -156.80
CA LEU A 702 -62.86 -85.05 -157.27
C LEU A 702 -64.37 -85.35 -157.28
N GLU A 703 -65.14 -84.76 -156.37
CA GLU A 703 -66.60 -84.89 -156.29
C GLU A 703 -67.31 -84.04 -157.33
N MET A 704 -66.75 -82.93 -157.83
CA MET A 704 -67.29 -82.24 -159.01
C MET A 704 -67.06 -83.04 -160.29
N GLU A 705 -65.87 -83.62 -160.48
CA GLU A 705 -65.63 -84.55 -161.59
C GLU A 705 -66.56 -85.76 -161.49
N LEU A 706 -66.68 -86.37 -160.30
CA LEU A 706 -67.63 -87.45 -160.04
C LEU A 706 -69.10 -87.03 -160.06
N HIS A 707 -69.47 -85.76 -159.85
CA HIS A 707 -70.86 -85.31 -159.93
C HIS A 707 -71.29 -85.18 -161.40
N THR A 708 -70.38 -84.69 -162.25
CA THR A 708 -70.55 -84.68 -163.71
C THR A 708 -70.76 -86.09 -164.29
N ILE A 709 -70.25 -87.13 -163.61
CA ILE A 709 -70.42 -88.55 -163.96
C ILE A 709 -71.60 -89.20 -163.20
N ARG A 710 -71.84 -88.89 -161.92
CA ARG A 710 -72.92 -89.45 -161.08
C ARG A 710 -74.28 -88.86 -161.36
N GLN A 711 -74.37 -87.69 -162.01
CA GLN A 711 -75.64 -87.21 -162.58
C GLN A 711 -76.11 -88.08 -163.76
N GLN A 712 -75.34 -89.11 -164.14
CA GLN A 712 -75.74 -90.21 -165.03
C GLN A 712 -75.97 -91.55 -164.27
N MET A 713 -75.94 -91.61 -162.92
CA MET A 713 -75.91 -92.86 -162.14
C MET A 713 -76.63 -92.88 -160.76
N GLU A 714 -77.65 -92.03 -160.58
CA GLU A 714 -78.90 -92.27 -159.82
C GLU A 714 -78.95 -93.11 -158.48
N ASN A 715 -79.16 -92.39 -157.35
CA ASN A 715 -79.99 -92.72 -156.15
C ASN A 715 -79.62 -93.78 -155.03
N THR A 716 -79.38 -93.28 -153.79
CA THR A 716 -79.89 -93.75 -152.44
C THR A 716 -79.31 -95.06 -151.77
N ILE A 717 -79.40 -95.41 -150.45
CA ILE A 717 -79.93 -94.77 -149.19
C ILE A 717 -79.29 -95.29 -147.84
N ASN A 718 -79.64 -94.61 -146.72
CA ASN A 718 -79.46 -94.76 -145.24
C ASN A 718 -79.94 -96.08 -144.52
N ALA A 719 -79.81 -96.34 -143.19
CA ALA A 719 -78.91 -95.92 -142.05
C ALA A 719 -79.27 -96.63 -140.67
N ASP A 720 -78.51 -96.28 -139.60
CA ASP A 720 -78.81 -96.31 -138.13
C ASP A 720 -78.68 -97.61 -137.27
N GLY A 721 -78.36 -97.45 -135.97
CA GLY A 721 -78.40 -98.52 -134.94
C GLY A 721 -77.86 -98.21 -133.52
N GLU A 722 -76.76 -97.46 -133.35
CA GLU A 722 -75.96 -97.51 -132.10
C GLU A 722 -76.21 -96.38 -131.07
N MET A 723 -77.03 -95.38 -131.40
CA MET A 723 -77.23 -94.12 -130.63
C MET A 723 -77.77 -94.31 -129.18
N LYS A 724 -78.27 -95.49 -128.82
CA LYS A 724 -79.12 -95.69 -127.62
C LYS A 724 -78.36 -95.97 -126.31
N ARG A 725 -77.07 -96.29 -126.35
CA ARG A 725 -76.31 -96.80 -125.18
C ARG A 725 -75.61 -95.74 -124.32
N VAL A 726 -75.41 -94.53 -124.84
CA VAL A 726 -74.63 -93.45 -124.18
C VAL A 726 -75.46 -92.61 -123.19
N LEU A 727 -76.79 -92.72 -123.24
CA LEU A 727 -77.69 -91.75 -122.61
C LEU A 727 -78.03 -92.06 -121.13
N ASP A 728 -77.96 -93.33 -120.72
CA ASP A 728 -78.29 -93.75 -119.35
C ASP A 728 -77.15 -93.49 -118.35
N GLU A 729 -75.89 -93.53 -118.78
CA GLU A 729 -74.71 -93.33 -117.91
C GLU A 729 -74.66 -91.89 -117.36
N LYS A 730 -74.87 -90.90 -118.24
CA LYS A 730 -74.95 -89.46 -117.88
C LYS A 730 -76.08 -89.09 -116.90
N LYS A 731 -77.01 -90.01 -116.64
CA LYS A 731 -78.15 -89.80 -115.75
C LYS A 731 -77.80 -89.97 -114.27
N MET A 732 -76.76 -90.75 -113.96
CA MET A 732 -76.31 -90.98 -112.58
C MET A 732 -75.49 -89.79 -112.06
N ASP A 733 -74.49 -89.32 -112.82
CA ASP A 733 -73.68 -88.13 -112.52
C ASP A 733 -74.55 -86.93 -112.10
N LEU A 734 -75.62 -86.69 -112.86
CA LEU A 734 -76.56 -85.58 -112.67
C LEU A 734 -77.32 -85.69 -111.33
N GLN A 735 -77.61 -86.91 -110.87
CA GLN A 735 -78.39 -87.14 -109.66
C GLN A 735 -77.54 -87.12 -108.39
N GLU A 736 -76.23 -87.38 -108.49
CA GLU A 736 -75.28 -87.17 -107.39
C GLU A 736 -74.94 -85.67 -107.22
N ALA A 737 -74.66 -84.96 -108.32
CA ALA A 737 -74.47 -83.51 -108.31
C ALA A 737 -75.67 -82.77 -107.67
N LYS A 738 -76.90 -83.23 -107.95
CA LYS A 738 -78.11 -82.65 -107.39
C LYS A 738 -78.21 -82.79 -105.86
N LYS A 739 -77.78 -83.92 -105.29
CA LYS A 739 -77.74 -84.12 -103.83
C LYS A 739 -76.72 -83.19 -103.13
N HIS A 740 -75.61 -82.88 -103.79
CA HIS A 740 -74.66 -81.90 -103.25
C HIS A 740 -75.20 -80.46 -103.30
N ILE A 741 -75.92 -80.10 -104.37
CA ILE A 741 -76.62 -78.81 -104.44
C ILE A 741 -77.67 -78.70 -103.32
N GLU A 742 -78.53 -79.72 -103.14
CA GLU A 742 -79.54 -79.81 -102.06
C GLU A 742 -78.92 -79.81 -100.64
N ALA A 743 -77.61 -80.03 -100.50
CA ALA A 743 -76.88 -79.91 -99.24
C ALA A 743 -76.31 -78.51 -99.02
N LEU A 744 -75.76 -77.88 -100.06
CA LEU A 744 -75.29 -76.49 -100.02
C LEU A 744 -76.46 -75.51 -99.87
N GLU A 745 -77.61 -75.77 -100.50
CA GLU A 745 -78.83 -74.97 -100.33
C GLU A 745 -79.36 -75.00 -98.89
N ARG A 746 -79.23 -76.13 -98.19
CA ARG A 746 -79.55 -76.21 -96.76
C ARG A 746 -78.55 -75.43 -95.90
N ASN A 747 -77.24 -75.62 -96.08
CA ASN A 747 -76.24 -74.81 -95.37
C ASN A 747 -76.43 -73.30 -95.62
N MET A 748 -76.80 -72.89 -96.84
CA MET A 748 -77.14 -71.49 -97.14
C MET A 748 -78.45 -71.04 -96.47
N ALA A 749 -79.45 -71.91 -96.32
CA ALA A 749 -80.66 -71.61 -95.58
C ALA A 749 -80.37 -71.46 -94.07
N ASP A 750 -79.56 -72.35 -93.50
CA ASP A 750 -79.18 -72.34 -92.09
C ASP A 750 -78.33 -71.08 -91.76
N GLN A 751 -77.29 -70.80 -92.55
CA GLN A 751 -76.52 -69.53 -92.46
C GLN A 751 -77.39 -68.28 -92.69
N LYS A 752 -78.44 -68.38 -93.52
CA LYS A 752 -79.38 -67.27 -93.72
C LYS A 752 -80.33 -67.10 -92.53
N THR A 753 -80.66 -68.16 -91.79
CA THR A 753 -81.38 -68.04 -90.52
C THR A 753 -80.49 -67.50 -89.40
N GLU A 754 -79.22 -67.92 -89.30
CA GLU A 754 -78.24 -67.32 -88.38
C GLU A 754 -78.02 -65.83 -88.69
N LEU A 755 -77.81 -65.45 -89.96
CA LEU A 755 -77.72 -64.06 -90.37
C LEU A 755 -79.01 -63.27 -90.11
N SER A 756 -80.18 -63.93 -90.17
CA SER A 756 -81.46 -63.29 -89.80
C SER A 756 -81.59 -63.10 -88.29
N GLN A 757 -81.08 -64.03 -87.47
CA GLN A 757 -81.04 -63.90 -86.00
C GLN A 757 -80.05 -62.82 -85.56
N LEU A 758 -78.84 -62.78 -86.14
CA LEU A 758 -77.85 -61.73 -85.91
C LEU A 758 -78.36 -60.36 -86.37
N SER A 759 -79.02 -60.29 -87.53
CA SER A 759 -79.69 -59.08 -88.01
C SER A 759 -80.82 -58.64 -87.06
N ALA A 760 -81.65 -59.57 -86.59
CA ALA A 760 -82.71 -59.28 -85.62
C ALA A 760 -82.12 -58.72 -84.31
N HIS A 761 -81.08 -59.34 -83.77
CA HIS A 761 -80.40 -58.88 -82.55
C HIS A 761 -79.73 -57.50 -82.74
N ILE A 762 -79.15 -57.22 -83.91
CA ILE A 762 -78.65 -55.88 -84.27
C ILE A 762 -79.81 -54.86 -84.34
N THR A 763 -80.97 -55.23 -84.90
CA THR A 763 -82.14 -54.33 -84.89
C THR A 763 -82.76 -54.13 -83.51
N GLU A 764 -82.68 -55.12 -82.62
CA GLU A 764 -83.12 -55.03 -81.22
C GLU A 764 -82.19 -54.11 -80.42
N LEU A 765 -80.86 -54.26 -80.58
CA LEU A 765 -79.86 -53.35 -80.01
C LEU A 765 -80.03 -51.92 -80.55
N ASN A 766 -80.28 -51.74 -81.85
CA ASN A 766 -80.59 -50.43 -82.43
C ASN A 766 -81.92 -49.86 -81.90
N LEU A 767 -82.94 -50.68 -81.67
CA LEU A 767 -84.21 -50.22 -81.10
C LEU A 767 -84.02 -49.75 -79.65
N HIS A 768 -83.21 -50.45 -78.86
CA HIS A 768 -82.82 -50.03 -77.51
C HIS A 768 -81.97 -48.76 -77.51
N ALA A 769 -81.00 -48.65 -78.41
CA ALA A 769 -80.16 -47.46 -78.58
C ALA A 769 -80.98 -46.25 -79.05
N GLU A 770 -81.92 -46.43 -79.98
CA GLU A 770 -82.87 -45.39 -80.38
C GLU A 770 -83.83 -45.01 -79.26
N ALA A 771 -84.30 -45.96 -78.45
CA ALA A 771 -85.15 -45.66 -77.30
C ALA A 771 -84.41 -44.80 -76.27
N GLN A 772 -83.18 -45.16 -75.91
CA GLN A 772 -82.33 -44.33 -75.05
C GLN A 772 -82.01 -42.97 -75.69
N ALA A 773 -81.67 -42.92 -76.98
CA ALA A 773 -81.40 -41.66 -77.68
C ALA A 773 -82.63 -40.74 -77.68
N ARG A 774 -83.84 -41.29 -77.85
CA ARG A 774 -85.11 -40.53 -77.77
C ARG A 774 -85.37 -40.04 -76.35
N GLU A 775 -85.09 -40.83 -75.31
CA GLU A 775 -85.13 -40.37 -73.91
C GLU A 775 -84.14 -39.22 -73.64
N TYR A 776 -82.87 -39.36 -74.06
CA TYR A 776 -81.86 -38.33 -73.86
C TYR A 776 -82.19 -37.06 -74.64
N VAL A 777 -82.71 -37.15 -75.87
CA VAL A 777 -83.17 -35.98 -76.65
C VAL A 777 -84.40 -35.32 -76.02
N HIS A 778 -85.30 -36.06 -75.37
CA HIS A 778 -86.41 -35.46 -74.61
C HIS A 778 -85.89 -34.68 -73.41
N LYS A 779 -85.05 -35.31 -72.57
CA LYS A 779 -84.44 -34.69 -71.39
C LYS A 779 -83.58 -33.48 -71.75
N PHE A 780 -82.85 -33.55 -72.88
CA PHE A 780 -82.07 -32.42 -73.38
C PHE A 780 -82.97 -31.25 -73.82
N LYS A 781 -84.10 -31.52 -74.49
CA LYS A 781 -85.08 -30.47 -74.86
C LYS A 781 -85.78 -29.84 -73.66
N GLU A 782 -86.04 -30.60 -72.61
CA GLU A 782 -86.59 -30.06 -71.36
C GLU A 782 -85.57 -29.15 -70.64
N LEU A 783 -84.27 -29.47 -70.69
CA LEU A 783 -83.19 -28.62 -70.18
C LEU A 783 -82.95 -27.38 -71.07
N GLU A 784 -82.97 -27.54 -72.40
CA GLU A 784 -82.82 -26.48 -73.40
C GLU A 784 -83.96 -25.45 -73.30
N ALA A 785 -85.20 -25.91 -73.14
CA ALA A 785 -86.37 -25.05 -72.91
C ALA A 785 -86.37 -24.32 -71.54
N MET A 786 -85.63 -24.82 -70.56
CA MET A 786 -85.37 -24.10 -69.30
C MET A 786 -84.23 -23.08 -69.44
N ALA A 787 -83.23 -23.35 -70.28
CA ALA A 787 -82.11 -22.43 -70.54
C ALA A 787 -82.50 -21.22 -71.42
N GLU A 788 -83.42 -21.39 -72.38
CA GLU A 788 -83.85 -20.31 -73.30
C GLU A 788 -84.65 -19.16 -72.65
N GLN A 789 -84.93 -19.18 -71.34
CA GLN A 789 -85.73 -18.14 -70.67
C GLN A 789 -84.96 -16.85 -70.30
N VAL A 790 -83.62 -16.80 -70.48
CA VAL A 790 -82.82 -15.58 -70.22
C VAL A 790 -82.04 -15.16 -71.48
N LYS A 791 -82.79 -14.60 -72.43
CA LYS A 791 -82.35 -13.90 -73.66
C LYS A 791 -81.86 -12.47 -73.33
N PRO A 792 -81.34 -11.63 -74.26
CA PRO A 792 -81.29 -11.79 -75.73
C PRO A 792 -79.97 -11.36 -76.44
N GLU A 793 -79.89 -11.59 -77.75
CA GLU A 793 -79.45 -10.54 -78.70
C GLU A 793 -80.18 -10.69 -80.06
N VAL A 794 -80.22 -9.63 -80.88
CA VAL A 794 -81.20 -9.48 -81.99
C VAL A 794 -80.58 -8.92 -83.28
N HIS A 795 -80.68 -9.73 -84.35
CA HIS A 795 -80.72 -9.42 -85.79
C HIS A 795 -79.72 -8.44 -86.46
N VAL A 796 -79.11 -8.92 -87.55
CA VAL A 796 -78.72 -8.15 -88.75
C VAL A 796 -79.34 -8.84 -89.99
N SER A 797 -79.68 -8.08 -91.04
CA SER A 797 -80.55 -8.53 -92.15
C SER A 797 -79.98 -8.24 -93.56
N GLN A 798 -80.31 -9.11 -94.54
CA GLN A 798 -80.24 -8.86 -96.01
C GLN A 798 -78.80 -8.67 -96.60
N ALA A 799 -78.45 -8.75 -97.89
CA ALA A 799 -79.08 -9.04 -99.20
C ALA A 799 -77.97 -9.30 -100.27
N ILE A 800 -78.13 -9.89 -101.49
CA ILE A 800 -79.10 -10.87 -102.06
C ILE A 800 -78.57 -11.40 -103.44
N ASP A 801 -79.17 -12.50 -103.96
CA ASP A 801 -79.26 -12.97 -105.38
C ASP A 801 -78.17 -13.72 -106.21
N SER A 802 -78.71 -14.54 -107.13
CA SER A 802 -78.21 -14.92 -108.48
C SER A 802 -77.23 -16.10 -108.75
N SER A 803 -77.73 -17.33 -108.51
CA SER A 803 -77.91 -18.40 -109.53
C SER A 803 -76.76 -19.02 -110.39
N LEU A 804 -76.90 -20.36 -110.56
CA LEU A 804 -76.65 -21.16 -111.79
C LEU A 804 -75.25 -21.77 -112.07
N SER A 805 -75.06 -23.05 -111.69
CA SER A 805 -74.95 -24.17 -112.67
C SER A 805 -74.92 -25.55 -111.98
N LYS A 806 -75.27 -26.62 -112.73
CA LYS A 806 -75.47 -27.99 -112.24
C LYS A 806 -74.20 -28.85 -112.37
N GLY A 807 -74.04 -29.85 -111.49
CA GLY A 807 -73.03 -30.92 -111.64
C GLY A 807 -72.63 -31.55 -110.29
N SER A 808 -73.51 -32.31 -109.62
CA SER A 808 -73.55 -33.80 -109.68
C SER A 808 -72.24 -34.50 -109.26
N GLY A 809 -72.28 -35.34 -108.21
CA GLY A 809 -71.21 -36.33 -107.94
C GLY A 809 -70.49 -36.26 -106.59
N LYS A 810 -71.22 -36.32 -105.47
CA LYS A 810 -70.70 -37.02 -104.26
C LYS A 810 -70.73 -38.54 -104.53
N PRO A 811 -69.99 -39.39 -103.79
CA PRO A 811 -68.74 -39.14 -103.06
C PRO A 811 -67.70 -40.29 -103.16
N ARG A 812 -66.44 -40.04 -102.74
CA ARG A 812 -65.63 -40.85 -101.79
C ARG A 812 -64.12 -40.57 -101.94
N GLY A 813 -63.33 -40.87 -100.91
CA GLY A 813 -62.11 -41.66 -101.19
C GLY A 813 -60.74 -41.30 -100.60
N SER A 814 -60.54 -40.29 -99.74
CA SER A 814 -59.20 -40.10 -99.10
C SER A 814 -59.17 -39.48 -97.70
N GLY A 815 -60.28 -39.51 -96.96
CA GLY A 815 -60.27 -39.24 -95.51
C GLY A 815 -59.68 -40.40 -94.71
N SER A 816 -58.38 -40.65 -94.85
CA SER A 816 -57.70 -41.77 -94.17
C SER A 816 -57.67 -41.56 -92.64
N PRO A 817 -58.04 -42.55 -91.80
CA PRO A 817 -58.95 -42.26 -90.69
C PRO A 817 -58.36 -42.52 -89.30
N PHE A 818 -57.12 -42.13 -89.04
CA PHE A 818 -56.56 -42.09 -87.67
C PHE A 818 -57.14 -40.96 -86.78
N ARG A 819 -58.39 -40.56 -87.03
CA ARG A 819 -59.08 -39.54 -86.25
C ARG A 819 -60.58 -39.85 -86.10
N CYS A 820 -60.91 -40.69 -85.13
CA CYS A 820 -62.05 -40.50 -84.20
C CYS A 820 -62.12 -41.55 -83.05
N ILE A 821 -61.04 -41.77 -82.31
CA ILE A 821 -61.15 -42.23 -80.90
C ILE A 821 -61.40 -41.00 -80.03
N GLY A 822 -62.51 -40.27 -80.23
CA GLY A 822 -62.69 -38.96 -79.59
C GLY A 822 -63.87 -38.13 -80.08
N LEU A 823 -65.09 -38.53 -79.70
CA LEU A 823 -66.27 -37.65 -79.76
C LEU A 823 -67.29 -37.85 -78.60
N GLY A 824 -67.19 -38.93 -77.80
CA GLY A 824 -67.68 -38.96 -76.41
C GLY A 824 -66.60 -38.47 -75.44
N ILE A 825 -65.41 -39.09 -75.54
CA ILE A 825 -64.12 -38.62 -75.00
C ILE A 825 -63.60 -37.39 -75.82
N ALA A 826 -64.51 -36.49 -76.19
CA ALA A 826 -64.27 -35.14 -76.67
C ALA A 826 -65.55 -34.28 -76.56
N GLN A 827 -66.37 -34.48 -75.53
CA GLN A 827 -67.17 -33.38 -74.97
C GLN A 827 -66.74 -33.15 -73.53
N GLN A 828 -66.65 -34.22 -72.71
CA GLN A 828 -66.03 -34.16 -71.39
C GLN A 828 -64.51 -33.97 -71.46
N VAL A 829 -63.79 -34.78 -72.26
CA VAL A 829 -62.38 -34.52 -72.64
C VAL A 829 -62.26 -33.39 -73.70
N ARG A 830 -63.30 -32.57 -73.86
CA ARG A 830 -63.17 -31.20 -74.37
C ARG A 830 -63.37 -30.15 -73.27
N SER A 831 -64.31 -30.28 -72.32
CA SER A 831 -64.31 -29.37 -71.16
C SER A 831 -63.06 -29.53 -70.30
N GLU A 832 -62.69 -30.76 -69.91
CA GLU A 832 -61.49 -31.06 -69.13
C GLU A 832 -60.22 -30.68 -69.90
N LYS A 833 -60.19 -30.86 -71.24
CA LYS A 833 -59.04 -30.40 -72.04
C LYS A 833 -59.06 -28.94 -72.45
N ASP A 834 -60.19 -28.27 -72.50
CA ASP A 834 -60.24 -26.83 -72.74
C ASP A 834 -59.98 -26.08 -71.43
N GLU A 835 -60.19 -26.72 -70.27
CA GLU A 835 -59.76 -26.26 -68.94
C GLU A 835 -58.29 -26.62 -68.66
N GLU A 836 -57.80 -27.83 -68.99
CA GLU A 836 -56.36 -28.14 -69.03
C GLU A 836 -55.62 -27.35 -70.12
N PHE A 837 -56.22 -27.04 -71.26
CA PHE A 837 -55.63 -26.14 -72.26
C PHE A 837 -55.81 -24.68 -71.87
N ALA A 838 -56.78 -24.28 -71.05
CA ALA A 838 -56.80 -22.93 -70.47
C ALA A 838 -55.72 -22.80 -69.40
N ALA A 839 -55.56 -23.79 -68.51
CA ALA A 839 -54.50 -23.85 -67.52
C ALA A 839 -53.12 -24.02 -68.17
N ALA A 840 -52.98 -24.82 -69.21
CA ALA A 840 -51.75 -24.97 -69.98
C ALA A 840 -51.50 -23.80 -70.94
N ARG A 841 -52.53 -23.08 -71.41
CA ARG A 841 -52.34 -21.79 -72.11
C ARG A 841 -51.96 -20.69 -71.15
N LEU A 842 -52.53 -20.63 -69.95
CA LEU A 842 -52.07 -19.73 -68.89
C LEU A 842 -50.66 -20.10 -68.46
N ARG A 843 -50.32 -21.39 -68.37
CA ARG A 843 -48.96 -21.84 -68.04
C ARG A 843 -47.98 -21.64 -69.19
N ILE A 844 -48.42 -21.76 -70.45
CA ILE A 844 -47.63 -21.40 -71.63
C ILE A 844 -47.52 -19.88 -71.74
N GLU A 845 -48.53 -19.08 -71.40
CA GLU A 845 -48.50 -17.62 -71.40
C GLU A 845 -47.67 -17.10 -70.21
N GLU A 846 -47.68 -17.75 -69.06
CA GLU A 846 -46.73 -17.56 -67.97
C GLU A 846 -45.32 -17.92 -68.42
N LEU A 847 -45.11 -19.08 -69.06
CA LEU A 847 -43.80 -19.50 -69.55
C LEU A 847 -43.32 -18.68 -70.75
N GLU A 848 -44.22 -18.11 -71.55
CA GLU A 848 -43.93 -17.19 -72.65
C GLU A 848 -43.72 -15.77 -72.12
N ASN A 849 -44.32 -15.38 -70.99
CA ASN A 849 -43.96 -14.16 -70.26
C ASN A 849 -42.64 -14.34 -69.49
N VAL A 850 -42.34 -15.51 -68.94
CA VAL A 850 -41.05 -15.86 -68.32
C VAL A 850 -39.96 -16.00 -69.39
N VAL A 851 -40.26 -16.56 -70.56
CA VAL A 851 -39.36 -16.59 -71.71
C VAL A 851 -39.24 -15.21 -72.32
N ALA A 852 -40.29 -14.39 -72.44
CA ALA A 852 -40.18 -13.02 -72.96
C ALA A 852 -39.50 -12.08 -71.96
N THR A 853 -39.61 -12.29 -70.65
CA THR A 853 -38.81 -11.54 -69.66
C THR A 853 -37.37 -12.03 -69.64
N ARG A 854 -37.10 -13.34 -69.59
CA ARG A 854 -35.74 -13.88 -69.77
C ARG A 854 -35.14 -13.57 -71.13
N GLN A 855 -35.94 -13.37 -72.18
CA GLN A 855 -35.47 -12.99 -73.51
C GLN A 855 -35.29 -11.48 -73.63
N LYS A 856 -36.06 -10.65 -72.89
CA LYS A 856 -35.73 -9.23 -72.65
C LYS A 856 -34.44 -9.12 -71.81
N GLU A 857 -34.24 -9.98 -70.81
CA GLU A 857 -32.98 -10.08 -70.07
C GLU A 857 -31.84 -10.57 -70.95
N ILE A 858 -32.03 -11.58 -71.81
CA ILE A 858 -31.03 -12.04 -72.78
C ILE A 858 -30.77 -10.98 -73.84
N PHE A 859 -31.76 -10.18 -74.28
CA PHE A 859 -31.51 -9.04 -75.16
C PHE A 859 -30.80 -7.89 -74.43
N LEU A 860 -31.08 -7.65 -73.14
CA LEU A 860 -30.39 -6.66 -72.32
C LEU A 860 -28.96 -7.12 -71.96
N LEU A 861 -28.77 -8.41 -71.69
CA LEU A 861 -27.48 -9.06 -71.44
C LEU A 861 -26.69 -9.19 -72.73
N ASN A 862 -27.30 -9.46 -73.89
CA ASN A 862 -26.66 -9.39 -75.19
C ASN A 862 -26.38 -7.95 -75.62
N SER A 863 -27.16 -6.95 -75.17
CA SER A 863 -26.83 -5.54 -75.38
C SER A 863 -25.69 -5.08 -74.46
N LYS A 864 -25.65 -5.57 -73.21
CA LYS A 864 -24.52 -5.38 -72.29
C LYS A 864 -23.28 -6.13 -72.78
N LEU A 865 -23.41 -7.35 -73.28
CA LEU A 865 -22.35 -8.18 -73.83
C LEU A 865 -21.86 -7.60 -75.15
N ALA A 866 -22.73 -7.20 -76.08
CA ALA A 866 -22.32 -6.46 -77.28
C ALA A 866 -21.69 -5.10 -76.95
N LYS A 867 -22.05 -4.46 -75.82
CA LYS A 867 -21.36 -3.27 -75.33
C LYS A 867 -20.01 -3.61 -74.69
N VAL A 868 -19.87 -4.73 -73.98
CA VAL A 868 -18.61 -5.23 -73.42
C VAL A 868 -17.69 -5.77 -74.51
N ASP A 869 -18.22 -6.39 -75.56
CA ASP A 869 -17.53 -6.84 -76.77
C ASP A 869 -17.16 -5.64 -77.64
N SER A 870 -18.02 -4.61 -77.76
CA SER A 870 -17.62 -3.32 -78.34
C SER A 870 -16.47 -2.75 -77.53
N MET A 871 -16.60 -2.61 -76.20
CA MET A 871 -15.53 -2.09 -75.35
C MET A 871 -14.26 -2.96 -75.41
N THR A 872 -14.37 -4.28 -75.57
CA THR A 872 -13.24 -5.21 -75.71
C THR A 872 -12.64 -5.13 -77.12
N HIS A 873 -13.43 -4.87 -78.16
CA HIS A 873 -12.97 -4.63 -79.52
C HIS A 873 -12.43 -3.20 -79.69
N ASP A 874 -12.91 -2.23 -78.92
CA ASP A 874 -12.41 -0.86 -78.80
C ASP A 874 -11.09 -0.88 -78.03
N VAL A 875 -10.99 -1.62 -76.92
CA VAL A 875 -9.74 -1.88 -76.17
C VAL A 875 -8.76 -2.69 -77.01
N ASN A 876 -9.20 -3.68 -77.77
CA ASN A 876 -8.33 -4.39 -78.72
C ASN A 876 -7.93 -3.50 -79.91
N ARG A 877 -8.79 -2.58 -80.38
CA ARG A 877 -8.43 -1.57 -81.40
C ARG A 877 -7.45 -0.54 -80.83
N VAL A 878 -7.56 -0.18 -79.54
CA VAL A 878 -6.62 0.68 -78.83
C VAL A 878 -5.30 -0.05 -78.58
N MET A 879 -5.30 -1.32 -78.14
CA MET A 879 -4.08 -2.11 -77.99
C MET A 879 -3.40 -2.41 -79.33
N LEU A 880 -4.14 -2.73 -80.38
CA LEU A 880 -3.59 -2.88 -81.73
C LEU A 880 -3.13 -1.54 -82.32
N GLY A 881 -3.85 -0.45 -82.05
CA GLY A 881 -3.46 0.92 -82.42
C GLY A 881 -2.20 1.38 -81.71
N LEU A 882 -2.06 1.12 -80.41
CA LEU A 882 -0.83 1.32 -79.65
C LEU A 882 0.30 0.43 -80.18
N LYS A 883 0.02 -0.83 -80.51
CA LYS A 883 0.99 -1.75 -81.10
C LYS A 883 1.44 -1.34 -82.52
N GLN A 884 0.59 -0.70 -83.30
CA GLN A 884 0.95 -0.10 -84.60
C GLN A 884 1.66 1.24 -84.45
N ASN A 885 1.26 2.09 -83.49
CA ASN A 885 1.91 3.37 -83.21
C ASN A 885 3.33 3.19 -82.66
N CYS A 886 3.55 2.24 -81.75
CA CYS A 886 4.88 1.85 -81.29
C CYS A 886 5.77 1.25 -82.39
N ALA A 887 5.19 0.88 -83.55
CA ALA A 887 5.91 0.41 -84.73
C ALA A 887 6.08 1.49 -85.83
N SER A 888 5.40 2.64 -85.73
CA SER A 888 5.42 3.73 -86.73
C SER A 888 6.00 5.06 -86.23
N ILE A 889 6.17 5.22 -84.92
CA ILE A 889 6.87 6.38 -84.31
C ILE A 889 8.40 6.29 -84.51
N LEU A 890 8.93 5.13 -84.93
CA LEU A 890 10.32 4.94 -85.34
C LEU A 890 10.56 5.30 -86.83
N ASP A 891 9.98 6.41 -87.31
CA ASP A 891 10.36 7.01 -88.59
C ASP A 891 10.82 8.48 -88.43
N SER A 892 11.84 8.82 -89.21
CA SER A 892 12.98 9.63 -88.79
C SER A 892 12.80 11.16 -88.88
N GLN A 893 11.60 11.65 -89.22
CA GLN A 893 11.42 13.02 -89.73
C GLN A 893 10.47 13.94 -88.95
N GLN A 894 9.79 13.45 -87.89
CA GLN A 894 8.98 14.31 -87.01
C GLN A 894 9.69 14.72 -85.71
N VAL A 895 10.57 13.86 -85.18
CA VAL A 895 11.29 14.08 -83.91
C VAL A 895 12.11 15.38 -83.93
N VAL A 896 12.76 15.70 -85.05
CA VAL A 896 13.56 16.94 -85.19
C VAL A 896 12.70 18.20 -85.04
N LYS A 897 11.52 18.24 -85.68
CA LYS A 897 10.62 19.42 -85.61
C LYS A 897 9.98 19.59 -84.24
N ILE A 898 9.74 18.50 -83.52
CA ILE A 898 9.25 18.54 -82.14
C ILE A 898 10.35 19.07 -81.20
N ALA A 899 11.60 18.65 -81.40
CA ALA A 899 12.75 19.16 -80.64
C ALA A 899 12.98 20.67 -80.87
N GLU A 900 12.78 21.17 -82.09
CA GLU A 900 12.85 22.61 -82.41
C GLU A 900 11.71 23.41 -81.75
N MET A 901 10.49 22.87 -81.68
CA MET A 901 9.37 23.53 -80.97
C MET A 901 9.55 23.52 -79.45
N PHE A 902 10.11 22.45 -78.87
CA PHE A 902 10.34 22.36 -77.41
C PHE A 902 11.37 23.37 -76.89
N GLN A 903 12.24 23.93 -77.74
CA GLN A 903 13.18 24.98 -77.32
C GLN A 903 12.53 26.36 -77.16
N LEU A 904 11.32 26.60 -77.69
CA LEU A 904 10.67 27.91 -77.65
C LEU A 904 9.66 28.10 -76.50
N ASN A 905 9.18 27.01 -75.90
CA ASN A 905 8.13 27.02 -74.85
C ASN A 905 8.64 26.55 -73.46
N ASN A 906 9.93 26.72 -73.15
CA ASN A 906 10.46 26.43 -71.82
C ASN A 906 10.18 27.58 -70.84
N SER A 907 9.03 27.56 -70.16
CA SER A 907 8.74 28.46 -69.03
C SER A 907 8.31 27.77 -67.74
N GLU A 908 8.07 26.46 -67.71
CA GLU A 908 7.52 25.76 -66.53
C GLU A 908 8.15 24.37 -66.22
N PRO A 909 9.49 24.21 -66.07
CA PRO A 909 10.08 22.90 -65.75
C PRO A 909 9.78 22.43 -64.31
N ARG A 910 9.50 23.37 -63.39
CA ARG A 910 9.43 23.09 -61.95
C ARG A 910 8.19 22.31 -61.52
N GLU A 911 7.04 22.56 -62.13
CA GLU A 911 5.78 21.97 -61.65
C GLU A 911 5.68 20.49 -62.00
N MET A 912 6.07 20.09 -63.21
CA MET A 912 6.15 18.66 -63.56
C MET A 912 7.23 17.91 -62.77
N ASP A 913 8.38 18.52 -62.46
CA ASP A 913 9.36 17.88 -61.55
C ASP A 913 8.78 17.71 -60.13
N PHE A 914 7.95 18.64 -59.66
CA PHE A 914 7.26 18.53 -58.36
C PHE A 914 6.16 17.45 -58.38
N GLU A 915 5.32 17.42 -59.42
CA GLU A 915 4.25 16.42 -59.59
C GLU A 915 4.82 15.01 -59.79
N VAL A 916 5.90 14.85 -60.58
CA VAL A 916 6.62 13.58 -60.72
C VAL A 916 7.30 13.17 -59.40
N SER A 917 7.72 14.12 -58.56
CA SER A 917 8.26 13.81 -57.23
C SER A 917 7.16 13.40 -56.25
N HIS A 918 6.00 14.06 -56.28
CA HIS A 918 4.81 13.73 -55.50
C HIS A 918 4.27 12.33 -55.87
N LEU A 919 4.14 12.02 -57.16
CA LEU A 919 3.70 10.71 -57.63
C LEU A 919 4.71 9.60 -57.29
N LYS A 920 6.01 9.89 -57.24
CA LYS A 920 7.03 8.95 -56.72
C LYS A 920 6.92 8.76 -55.21
N GLN A 921 6.61 9.82 -54.46
CA GLN A 921 6.38 9.73 -53.02
C GLN A 921 5.15 8.86 -52.72
N GLN A 922 4.01 9.13 -53.35
CA GLN A 922 2.81 8.31 -53.22
C GLN A 922 3.03 6.86 -53.66
N LEU A 923 3.82 6.63 -54.72
CA LEU A 923 4.21 5.28 -55.12
C LEU A 923 5.10 4.59 -54.07
N ASN A 924 5.98 5.31 -53.38
CA ASN A 924 6.76 4.77 -52.26
C ASN A 924 5.86 4.47 -51.06
N GLU A 925 4.97 5.39 -50.68
CA GLU A 925 3.97 5.20 -49.61
C GLU A 925 3.13 3.92 -49.86
N TYR A 926 2.61 3.71 -51.07
CA TYR A 926 1.91 2.47 -51.43
C TYR A 926 2.82 1.22 -51.50
N ASN A 927 4.12 1.36 -51.74
CA ASN A 927 5.07 0.24 -51.66
C ASN A 927 5.38 -0.12 -50.19
N GLU A 928 5.49 0.87 -49.31
CA GLU A 928 5.71 0.72 -47.87
C GLU A 928 4.46 0.14 -47.18
N GLU A 929 3.26 0.63 -47.50
CA GLU A 929 1.99 0.01 -47.08
C GLU A 929 1.93 -1.46 -47.53
N ARG A 930 2.18 -1.76 -48.81
CA ARG A 930 2.16 -3.15 -49.32
C ARG A 930 3.21 -4.01 -48.63
N GLN A 931 4.38 -3.46 -48.31
CA GLN A 931 5.42 -4.19 -47.58
C GLN A 931 4.99 -4.48 -46.14
N GLY A 932 4.38 -3.52 -45.45
CA GLY A 932 3.77 -3.72 -44.13
C GLY A 932 2.67 -4.78 -44.14
N TRP A 933 1.78 -4.78 -45.15
CA TRP A 933 0.77 -5.83 -45.33
C TRP A 933 1.39 -7.22 -45.57
N ILE A 934 2.53 -7.31 -46.28
CA ILE A 934 3.26 -8.57 -46.48
C ILE A 934 3.87 -9.04 -45.16
N GLU A 935 4.51 -8.15 -44.42
CA GLU A 935 5.13 -8.44 -43.11
C GLU A 935 4.09 -8.82 -42.05
N GLU A 936 2.92 -8.18 -42.03
CA GLU A 936 1.79 -8.57 -41.17
C GLU A 936 1.24 -9.95 -41.54
N ILE A 937 1.13 -10.26 -42.83
CA ILE A 937 0.70 -11.57 -43.33
C ILE A 937 1.76 -12.66 -43.05
N GLU A 938 3.04 -12.33 -43.01
CA GLU A 938 4.11 -13.27 -42.64
C GLU A 938 4.21 -13.47 -41.13
N GLY A 939 4.06 -12.41 -40.32
CA GLY A 939 3.90 -12.49 -38.87
C GLY A 939 2.71 -13.38 -38.48
N LYS A 940 1.52 -13.13 -39.05
CA LYS A 940 0.34 -13.97 -38.82
C LYS A 940 0.51 -15.44 -39.22
N LYS A 941 1.42 -15.74 -40.17
CA LYS A 941 1.79 -17.14 -40.49
C LYS A 941 2.76 -17.73 -39.46
N THR A 942 3.74 -16.96 -38.98
CA THR A 942 4.64 -17.44 -37.91
C THR A 942 3.89 -17.67 -36.61
N ASP A 943 2.96 -16.78 -36.25
CA ASP A 943 2.12 -16.89 -35.05
C ASP A 943 1.23 -18.14 -35.11
N LEU A 944 0.61 -18.40 -36.28
CA LEU A 944 -0.19 -19.60 -36.51
C LEU A 944 0.67 -20.87 -36.42
N VAL A 945 1.91 -20.85 -36.92
CA VAL A 945 2.85 -21.98 -36.81
C VAL A 945 3.30 -22.19 -35.36
N ILE A 946 3.55 -21.13 -34.59
CA ILE A 946 3.89 -21.19 -33.16
C ILE A 946 2.72 -21.80 -32.38
N ALA A 947 1.51 -21.26 -32.52
CA ALA A 947 0.31 -21.79 -31.87
C ALA A 947 0.02 -23.25 -32.26
N GLN A 948 0.32 -23.65 -33.50
CA GLN A 948 0.19 -25.04 -33.96
C GLN A 948 1.24 -25.98 -33.34
N ILE A 949 2.44 -25.48 -33.00
CA ILE A 949 3.46 -26.22 -32.25
C ILE A 949 3.04 -26.33 -30.78
N GLU A 950 2.66 -25.23 -30.14
CA GLU A 950 2.20 -25.20 -28.74
C GLU A 950 1.00 -26.13 -28.51
N LEU A 951 0.03 -26.16 -29.44
CA LEU A 951 -1.11 -27.09 -29.43
C LEU A 951 -0.64 -28.57 -29.46
N GLU A 952 0.38 -28.89 -30.26
CA GLU A 952 0.92 -30.24 -30.38
C GLU A 952 1.74 -30.63 -29.14
N GLU A 953 2.50 -29.71 -28.54
CA GLU A 953 3.19 -29.92 -27.26
C GLU A 953 2.20 -30.15 -26.12
N HIS A 954 1.13 -29.34 -26.03
CA HIS A 954 0.02 -29.58 -25.09
C HIS A 954 -0.65 -30.94 -25.31
N ARG A 955 -0.90 -31.33 -26.57
CA ARG A 955 -1.47 -32.65 -26.92
C ARG A 955 -0.55 -33.82 -26.54
N GLN A 956 0.77 -33.62 -26.59
CA GLN A 956 1.75 -34.61 -26.12
C GLN A 956 1.81 -34.66 -24.58
N HIS A 957 1.75 -33.51 -23.91
CA HIS A 957 1.70 -33.43 -22.45
C HIS A 957 0.43 -34.10 -21.87
N GLU A 958 -0.75 -33.86 -22.46
CA GLU A 958 -1.99 -34.53 -22.08
C GLU A 958 -1.89 -36.05 -22.21
N GLN A 959 -1.25 -36.56 -23.28
CA GLN A 959 -1.00 -37.99 -23.45
C GLN A 959 -0.04 -38.59 -22.41
N LEU A 960 0.91 -37.81 -21.89
CA LEU A 960 1.77 -38.24 -20.79
C LEU A 960 0.99 -38.28 -19.47
N LEU A 961 0.28 -37.20 -19.13
CA LEU A 961 -0.59 -37.14 -17.95
C LEU A 961 -1.67 -38.24 -17.95
N LYS A 962 -2.18 -38.62 -19.11
CA LYS A 962 -3.14 -39.73 -19.27
C LYS A 962 -2.51 -41.09 -18.98
N LYS A 963 -1.28 -41.34 -19.45
CA LYS A 963 -0.52 -42.57 -19.14
C LYS A 963 -0.16 -42.65 -17.66
N GLU A 964 0.22 -41.53 -17.05
CA GLU A 964 0.50 -41.42 -15.62
C GLU A 964 -0.75 -41.66 -14.78
N ASN A 965 -1.89 -41.05 -15.13
CA ASN A 965 -3.17 -41.31 -14.50
C ASN A 965 -3.60 -42.78 -14.60
N GLU A 966 -3.32 -43.45 -15.72
CA GLU A 966 -3.54 -44.89 -15.84
C GLU A 966 -2.60 -45.72 -14.95
N PHE A 967 -1.34 -45.31 -14.78
CA PHE A 967 -0.40 -45.96 -13.87
C PHE A 967 -0.86 -45.80 -12.42
N LEU A 968 -1.14 -44.56 -11.99
CA LEU A 968 -1.64 -44.24 -10.64
C LEU A 968 -2.97 -44.95 -10.34
N LYS A 969 -3.86 -45.11 -11.33
CA LYS A 969 -5.09 -45.93 -11.16
C LYS A 969 -4.77 -47.41 -10.92
N LYS A 970 -3.83 -48.00 -11.68
CA LYS A 970 -3.38 -49.40 -11.48
C LYS A 970 -2.74 -49.58 -10.10
N GLU A 971 -1.92 -48.62 -9.68
CA GLU A 971 -1.27 -48.60 -8.37
C GLU A 971 -2.28 -48.42 -7.22
N ASN A 972 -3.23 -47.49 -7.33
CA ASN A 972 -4.30 -47.27 -6.34
C ASN A 972 -5.16 -48.52 -6.15
N VAL A 973 -5.47 -49.26 -7.23
CA VAL A 973 -6.14 -50.57 -7.16
C VAL A 973 -5.27 -51.62 -6.45
N SER A 974 -3.95 -51.59 -6.64
CA SER A 974 -3.01 -52.46 -5.92
C SER A 974 -2.97 -52.16 -4.42
N HIS A 975 -2.84 -50.87 -4.06
CA HIS A 975 -2.87 -50.42 -2.67
C HIS A 975 -4.19 -50.74 -1.98
N LYS A 976 -5.34 -50.52 -2.62
CA LYS A 976 -6.66 -50.94 -2.10
C LYS A 976 -6.73 -52.44 -1.85
N ARG A 977 -6.18 -53.27 -2.75
CA ARG A 977 -6.09 -54.73 -2.54
C ARG A 977 -5.25 -55.07 -1.30
N LYS A 978 -4.11 -54.40 -1.11
CA LYS A 978 -3.25 -54.64 0.08
C LYS A 978 -3.89 -54.14 1.37
N VAL A 979 -4.63 -53.02 1.34
CA VAL A 979 -5.44 -52.57 2.49
C VAL A 979 -6.52 -53.60 2.83
N MET A 980 -7.26 -54.15 1.86
CA MET A 980 -8.25 -55.20 2.11
C MET A 980 -7.63 -56.49 2.68
N GLU A 981 -6.42 -56.85 2.24
CA GLU A 981 -5.67 -57.99 2.79
C GLU A 981 -5.25 -57.75 4.25
N LEU A 982 -4.66 -56.59 4.55
CA LEU A 982 -4.26 -56.17 5.90
C LEU A 982 -5.47 -56.02 6.84
N GLU A 983 -6.60 -55.49 6.37
CA GLU A 983 -7.86 -55.49 7.11
C GLU A 983 -8.34 -56.92 7.42
N GLY A 984 -8.17 -57.85 6.47
CA GLY A 984 -8.46 -59.27 6.66
C GLY A 984 -7.56 -59.91 7.72
N GLU A 985 -6.29 -59.53 7.77
CA GLU A 985 -5.33 -59.96 8.80
C GLU A 985 -5.66 -59.36 10.18
N VAL A 986 -5.95 -58.05 10.25
CA VAL A 986 -6.40 -57.37 11.48
C VAL A 986 -7.70 -57.97 12.01
N LYS A 987 -8.66 -58.32 11.13
CA LYS A 987 -9.91 -59.00 11.53
C LYS A 987 -9.63 -60.42 12.08
N LYS A 988 -8.71 -61.18 11.49
CA LYS A 988 -8.27 -62.49 12.04
C LYS A 988 -7.60 -62.33 13.42
N LEU A 989 -6.67 -61.38 13.56
CA LEU A 989 -5.98 -61.11 14.83
C LEU A 989 -6.93 -60.62 15.93
N SER A 990 -7.93 -59.81 15.57
CA SER A 990 -8.98 -59.34 16.49
C SER A 990 -9.83 -60.50 17.01
N VAL A 991 -10.22 -61.46 16.15
CA VAL A 991 -10.90 -62.70 16.54
C VAL A 991 -10.01 -63.61 17.40
N GLN A 992 -8.68 -63.54 17.22
CA GLN A 992 -7.72 -64.34 17.98
C GLN A 992 -7.43 -63.79 19.39
N GLN A 993 -7.82 -62.55 19.71
CA GLN A 993 -7.73 -61.99 21.07
C GLN A 993 -8.88 -62.49 21.96
N ASN A 994 -8.70 -63.71 22.51
CA ASN A 994 -9.67 -64.44 23.34
C ASN A 994 -10.43 -63.51 24.35
N PRO A 995 -11.75 -63.31 24.20
CA PRO A 995 -12.50 -62.34 24.98
C PRO A 995 -12.55 -62.64 26.49
N GLU A 996 -12.39 -63.91 26.89
CA GLU A 996 -12.40 -64.34 28.30
C GLU A 996 -11.22 -63.77 29.10
N LEU A 997 -10.07 -63.53 28.46
CA LEU A 997 -8.92 -62.91 29.11
C LEU A 997 -9.18 -61.44 29.42
N ARG A 998 -9.82 -60.69 28.49
CA ARG A 998 -10.19 -59.29 28.72
C ARG A 998 -11.22 -59.13 29.83
N THR A 999 -12.25 -59.98 29.89
CA THR A 999 -13.23 -59.92 31.01
C THR A 999 -12.61 -60.30 32.35
N ARG A 1000 -11.68 -61.28 32.37
CA ARG A 1000 -10.92 -61.65 33.57
C ARG A 1000 -10.01 -60.53 34.08
N ASP A 1001 -9.23 -59.89 33.21
CA ASP A 1001 -8.35 -58.79 33.66
C ASP A 1001 -9.15 -57.55 34.05
N HIS A 1002 -10.26 -57.23 33.37
CA HIS A 1002 -11.17 -56.16 33.82
C HIS A 1002 -11.85 -56.47 35.16
N SER A 1003 -12.19 -57.73 35.48
CA SER A 1003 -12.71 -58.06 36.82
C SER A 1003 -11.61 -57.94 37.87
N ARG A 1004 -10.38 -58.41 37.58
CA ARG A 1004 -9.24 -58.34 38.49
C ARG A 1004 -8.84 -56.90 38.82
N ILE A 1005 -8.73 -56.03 37.81
CA ILE A 1005 -8.44 -54.60 38.00
C ILE A 1005 -9.54 -53.90 38.82
N LYS A 1006 -10.81 -54.28 38.63
CA LYS A 1006 -11.93 -53.74 39.43
C LYS A 1006 -11.87 -54.20 40.90
N GLU A 1007 -11.43 -55.42 41.14
CA GLU A 1007 -11.27 -55.99 42.48
C GLU A 1007 -10.05 -55.40 43.20
N GLU A 1008 -8.90 -55.29 42.52
CA GLU A 1008 -7.69 -54.60 42.99
C GLU A 1008 -7.99 -53.14 43.38
N ASN A 1009 -8.74 -52.39 42.56
CA ASN A 1009 -9.15 -51.01 42.89
C ASN A 1009 -10.09 -50.91 44.09
N ASN A 1010 -11.01 -51.88 44.29
CA ASN A 1010 -11.85 -51.92 45.48
C ASN A 1010 -11.03 -52.18 46.76
N VAL A 1011 -10.03 -53.05 46.69
CA VAL A 1011 -9.11 -53.33 47.81
C VAL A 1011 -8.27 -52.09 48.15
N LEU A 1012 -7.68 -51.42 47.15
CA LEU A 1012 -6.91 -50.18 47.34
C LEU A 1012 -7.77 -49.06 47.95
N LYS A 1013 -9.03 -48.94 47.54
CA LYS A 1013 -9.96 -47.97 48.11
C LYS A 1013 -10.26 -48.25 49.59
N LEU A 1014 -10.52 -49.50 49.95
CA LEU A 1014 -10.72 -49.90 51.34
C LEU A 1014 -9.47 -49.65 52.21
N GLN A 1015 -8.27 -49.89 51.67
CA GLN A 1015 -7.01 -49.58 52.36
C GLN A 1015 -6.81 -48.07 52.57
N LEU A 1016 -7.18 -47.24 51.58
CA LEU A 1016 -7.14 -45.78 51.69
C LEU A 1016 -8.14 -45.27 52.74
N ASP A 1017 -9.36 -45.80 52.76
CA ASP A 1017 -10.37 -45.46 53.77
C ASP A 1017 -9.93 -45.90 55.19
N GLU A 1018 -9.27 -47.05 55.33
CA GLU A 1018 -8.70 -47.50 56.60
C GLU A 1018 -7.51 -46.63 57.06
N LEU A 1019 -6.64 -46.20 56.14
CA LEU A 1019 -5.55 -45.27 56.42
C LEU A 1019 -6.06 -43.89 56.84
N ASN A 1020 -7.09 -43.36 56.17
CA ASN A 1020 -7.75 -42.11 56.56
C ASN A 1020 -8.44 -42.21 57.94
N LEU A 1021 -8.96 -43.39 58.31
CA LEU A 1021 -9.50 -43.65 59.64
C LEU A 1021 -8.38 -43.78 60.70
N LYS A 1022 -7.25 -44.40 60.37
CA LYS A 1022 -6.04 -44.48 61.21
C LYS A 1022 -5.45 -43.08 61.46
N LEU A 1023 -5.34 -42.25 60.43
CA LEU A 1023 -4.87 -40.86 60.53
C LEU A 1023 -5.77 -40.03 61.46
N ARG A 1024 -7.09 -40.00 61.22
CA ARG A 1024 -8.01 -39.26 62.10
C ARG A 1024 -8.04 -39.78 63.55
N ARG A 1025 -7.78 -41.07 63.78
CA ARG A 1025 -7.55 -41.62 65.13
C ARG A 1025 -6.23 -41.14 65.74
N ALA A 1026 -5.16 -41.04 64.95
CA ALA A 1026 -3.88 -40.48 65.39
C ALA A 1026 -4.02 -38.98 65.75
N ASP A 1027 -4.70 -38.18 64.94
CA ASP A 1027 -4.94 -36.76 65.20
C ASP A 1027 -5.77 -36.53 66.47
N VAL A 1028 -6.82 -37.32 66.69
CA VAL A 1028 -7.60 -37.31 67.94
C VAL A 1028 -6.75 -37.73 69.13
N ASN A 1029 -5.92 -38.77 68.99
CA ASN A 1029 -5.02 -39.21 70.07
C ASN A 1029 -3.91 -38.17 70.37
N ILE A 1030 -3.38 -37.48 69.36
CA ILE A 1030 -2.39 -36.40 69.52
C ILE A 1030 -3.02 -35.18 70.16
N SER A 1031 -4.25 -34.82 69.78
CA SER A 1031 -5.01 -33.72 70.37
C SER A 1031 -5.33 -34.02 71.84
N ARG A 1032 -5.86 -35.21 72.13
CA ARG A 1032 -6.08 -35.71 73.49
C ARG A 1032 -4.78 -35.77 74.29
N ALA A 1033 -3.67 -36.22 73.73
CA ALA A 1033 -2.37 -36.24 74.42
C ALA A 1033 -1.84 -34.83 74.72
N LYS A 1034 -2.11 -33.84 73.84
CA LYS A 1034 -1.82 -32.42 74.12
C LYS A 1034 -2.70 -31.86 75.24
N GLU A 1035 -3.99 -32.19 75.25
CA GLU A 1035 -4.94 -31.81 76.30
C GLU A 1035 -4.61 -32.48 77.64
N GLU A 1036 -4.31 -33.78 77.65
CA GLU A 1036 -3.85 -34.51 78.83
C GLU A 1036 -2.50 -33.96 79.34
N LEU A 1037 -1.54 -33.64 78.47
CA LEU A 1037 -0.30 -32.99 78.88
C LEU A 1037 -0.54 -31.57 79.44
N ALA A 1038 -1.48 -30.80 78.90
CA ALA A 1038 -1.87 -29.52 79.47
C ALA A 1038 -2.53 -29.70 80.86
N TRP A 1039 -3.44 -30.68 81.00
CA TRP A 1039 -4.09 -31.03 82.26
C TRP A 1039 -3.12 -31.56 83.31
N TYR A 1040 -2.13 -32.38 82.95
CA TYR A 1040 -1.10 -32.85 83.87
C TYR A 1040 -0.15 -31.72 84.30
N ARG A 1041 0.17 -30.76 83.42
CA ARG A 1041 0.93 -29.55 83.78
C ARG A 1041 0.15 -28.67 84.77
N ALA A 1042 -1.14 -28.43 84.50
CA ALA A 1042 -2.00 -27.64 85.38
C ALA A 1042 -2.24 -28.32 86.74
N SER A 1043 -2.59 -29.61 86.76
CA SER A 1043 -2.90 -30.36 87.99
C SER A 1043 -1.67 -30.69 88.85
N SER A 1044 -0.46 -30.70 88.28
CA SER A 1044 0.79 -30.90 89.04
C SER A 1044 1.34 -29.63 89.70
N GLY A 1045 0.62 -28.49 89.59
CA GLY A 1045 1.00 -27.23 90.23
C GLY A 1045 2.33 -26.63 89.75
N LYS A 1046 2.77 -26.95 88.52
CA LYS A 1046 4.07 -26.52 87.99
C LYS A 1046 3.91 -25.74 86.70
N ASN A 1047 4.09 -24.42 86.80
CA ASN A 1047 4.25 -23.55 85.64
C ASN A 1047 5.47 -23.98 84.79
N GLN A 1048 5.41 -23.68 83.49
CA GLN A 1048 6.49 -23.97 82.56
C GLN A 1048 7.71 -23.08 82.83
N HIS A 1049 8.68 -23.52 83.66
CA HIS A 1049 10.00 -22.87 83.69
C HIS A 1049 11.23 -23.69 84.14
N SER A 1050 11.12 -24.98 84.50
CA SER A 1050 12.31 -25.76 84.91
C SER A 1050 12.35 -27.21 84.40
N ASN A 1051 13.00 -27.42 83.24
CA ASN A 1051 13.70 -28.66 82.82
C ASN A 1051 14.52 -28.53 81.50
N PHE A 1052 14.93 -27.32 81.09
CA PHE A 1052 15.58 -27.09 79.79
C PHE A 1052 16.95 -27.80 79.67
N GLU A 1053 17.70 -27.90 80.76
CA GLU A 1053 19.11 -28.33 80.75
C GLU A 1053 19.31 -29.80 80.37
N LYS A 1054 18.42 -30.71 80.82
CA LYS A 1054 18.52 -32.14 80.49
C LYS A 1054 18.31 -32.40 79.00
N MET A 1055 17.47 -31.58 78.35
CA MET A 1055 17.27 -31.62 76.90
C MET A 1055 18.51 -31.05 76.18
N HIS A 1056 19.05 -29.93 76.66
CA HIS A 1056 20.24 -29.31 76.09
C HIS A 1056 21.50 -30.18 76.19
N HIS A 1057 21.73 -30.88 77.32
CA HIS A 1057 22.92 -31.72 77.47
C HIS A 1057 22.90 -32.93 76.52
N LEU A 1058 21.74 -33.56 76.31
CA LEU A 1058 21.59 -34.65 75.33
C LEU A 1058 21.77 -34.13 73.89
N SER A 1059 21.21 -32.95 73.59
CA SER A 1059 21.42 -32.28 72.29
C SER A 1059 22.90 -31.97 72.02
N THR A 1060 23.63 -31.50 73.04
CA THR A 1060 25.08 -31.20 72.95
C THR A 1060 25.88 -32.46 72.64
N LYS A 1061 25.66 -33.55 73.38
CA LYS A 1061 26.35 -34.84 73.12
C LYS A 1061 26.02 -35.46 71.78
N LEU A 1062 24.76 -35.36 71.32
CA LEU A 1062 24.40 -35.80 69.97
C LEU A 1062 25.21 -35.03 68.93
N LYS A 1063 25.29 -33.69 69.08
CA LYS A 1063 26.05 -32.82 68.19
C LYS A 1063 27.55 -33.11 68.20
N GLU A 1064 28.15 -33.35 69.36
CA GLU A 1064 29.55 -33.80 69.49
C GLU A 1064 29.80 -35.09 68.70
N THR A 1065 28.95 -36.12 68.87
CA THR A 1065 29.11 -37.39 68.13
C THR A 1065 28.88 -37.25 66.62
N GLU A 1066 28.00 -36.34 66.20
CA GLU A 1066 27.74 -36.05 64.77
C GLU A 1066 28.91 -35.29 64.13
N GLU A 1067 29.52 -34.34 64.87
CA GLU A 1067 30.71 -33.61 64.44
C GLU A 1067 31.95 -34.52 64.35
N ASP A 1068 32.16 -35.44 65.30
CA ASP A 1068 33.21 -36.47 65.21
C ASP A 1068 33.00 -37.41 64.01
N ARG A 1069 31.76 -37.86 63.78
CA ARG A 1069 31.41 -38.69 62.61
C ARG A 1069 31.69 -37.95 61.31
N MET A 1070 31.36 -36.66 61.23
CA MET A 1070 31.63 -35.82 60.06
C MET A 1070 33.12 -35.53 59.87
N GLN A 1071 33.90 -35.40 60.95
CA GLN A 1071 35.36 -35.29 60.86
C GLN A 1071 36.02 -36.58 60.37
N LEU A 1072 35.55 -37.73 60.84
CA LEU A 1072 36.05 -39.04 60.38
C LEU A 1072 35.77 -39.26 58.89
N GLY A 1073 34.55 -38.94 58.42
CA GLY A 1073 34.20 -38.99 56.99
C GLY A 1073 35.07 -38.06 56.12
N LYS A 1074 35.39 -36.86 56.61
CA LYS A 1074 36.30 -35.93 55.90
C LYS A 1074 37.76 -36.41 55.89
N LYS A 1075 38.25 -37.04 56.97
CA LYS A 1075 39.56 -37.72 56.99
C LYS A 1075 39.59 -38.85 55.94
N LEU A 1076 38.54 -39.65 55.84
CA LEU A 1076 38.42 -40.77 54.90
C LEU A 1076 38.41 -40.29 53.42
N LEU A 1077 37.59 -39.29 53.08
CA LEU A 1077 37.48 -38.76 51.71
C LEU A 1077 38.82 -38.19 51.20
N CYS A 1078 39.55 -37.46 52.05
CA CYS A 1078 40.88 -36.94 51.72
C CYS A 1078 41.90 -38.05 51.50
N LEU A 1079 41.84 -39.14 52.27
CA LEU A 1079 42.70 -40.31 52.09
C LEU A 1079 42.39 -41.00 50.75
N SER A 1080 41.12 -41.28 50.47
CA SER A 1080 40.66 -41.91 49.22
C SER A 1080 41.10 -41.11 47.99
N THR A 1081 40.89 -39.79 48.01
CA THR A 1081 41.31 -38.87 46.94
C THR A 1081 42.83 -38.87 46.74
N SER A 1082 43.61 -38.99 47.81
CA SER A 1082 45.08 -39.02 47.75
C SER A 1082 45.61 -40.32 47.14
N ILE A 1083 44.97 -41.45 47.46
CA ILE A 1083 45.32 -42.76 46.92
C ILE A 1083 45.01 -42.84 45.41
N LEU A 1084 43.82 -42.39 44.99
CA LEU A 1084 43.41 -42.38 43.58
C LEU A 1084 44.36 -41.53 42.71
N LYS A 1085 44.78 -40.36 43.22
CA LYS A 1085 45.81 -39.53 42.57
C LYS A 1085 47.17 -40.22 42.49
N ALA A 1086 47.60 -40.90 43.55
CA ALA A 1086 48.86 -41.64 43.57
C ALA A 1086 48.84 -42.87 42.63
N ALA A 1087 47.67 -43.48 42.38
CA ALA A 1087 47.51 -44.59 41.44
C ALA A 1087 47.59 -44.19 39.96
N GLY A 1088 47.52 -42.88 39.68
CA GLY A 1088 47.62 -42.28 38.36
C GLY A 1088 46.29 -42.05 37.64
N VAL A 1089 45.16 -42.08 38.36
CA VAL A 1089 43.84 -41.83 37.75
C VAL A 1089 43.64 -40.33 37.54
N THR A 1090 43.52 -39.92 36.28
CA THR A 1090 43.25 -38.53 35.87
C THR A 1090 41.76 -38.18 36.01
N GLY A 1091 41.47 -36.95 36.42
CA GLY A 1091 40.19 -36.56 37.03
C GLY A 1091 38.97 -36.43 36.12
N GLU A 1092 38.96 -37.05 34.93
CA GLU A 1092 37.81 -37.04 34.00
C GLU A 1092 36.97 -38.34 34.11
N ASP A 1093 37.54 -39.44 34.61
CA ASP A 1093 36.88 -40.75 34.73
C ASP A 1093 36.35 -41.10 36.14
N ILE A 1094 36.28 -40.13 37.08
CA ILE A 1094 35.78 -40.37 38.46
C ILE A 1094 34.59 -39.45 38.76
N THR A 1095 33.38 -40.01 38.77
CA THR A 1095 32.14 -39.29 39.10
C THR A 1095 31.69 -39.45 40.56
N ASP A 1096 32.22 -40.43 41.30
CA ASP A 1096 31.94 -40.64 42.73
C ASP A 1096 33.17 -41.19 43.48
N ILE A 1097 33.41 -40.78 44.72
CA ILE A 1097 34.63 -41.08 45.51
C ILE A 1097 34.27 -41.97 46.71
N ASN A 1098 33.99 -43.24 46.41
CA ASN A 1098 33.77 -44.29 47.41
C ASN A 1098 35.14 -44.82 47.94
N PRO A 1099 35.33 -44.99 49.27
CA PRO A 1099 36.54 -45.63 49.84
C PRO A 1099 36.89 -47.00 49.25
N GLU A 1100 35.92 -47.82 48.84
CA GLU A 1100 36.19 -49.14 48.23
C GLU A 1100 37.03 -49.03 46.95
N VAL A 1101 36.74 -48.02 46.11
CA VAL A 1101 37.46 -47.76 44.84
C VAL A 1101 38.88 -47.27 45.12
N ALA A 1102 39.09 -46.56 46.22
CA ALA A 1102 40.43 -46.16 46.65
C ALA A 1102 41.23 -47.32 47.26
N GLU A 1103 40.59 -48.26 47.96
CA GLU A 1103 41.26 -49.46 48.47
C GLU A 1103 41.73 -50.38 47.33
N GLU A 1104 40.91 -50.55 46.28
CA GLU A 1104 41.34 -51.26 45.07
C GLU A 1104 42.54 -50.56 44.39
N ALA A 1105 42.46 -49.22 44.23
CA ALA A 1105 43.56 -48.44 43.68
C ALA A 1105 44.85 -48.52 44.52
N LEU A 1106 44.75 -48.73 45.84
CA LEU A 1106 45.90 -48.94 46.72
C LEU A 1106 46.59 -50.29 46.48
N GLU A 1107 45.82 -51.37 46.29
CA GLU A 1107 46.39 -52.69 45.96
C GLU A 1107 46.96 -52.72 44.53
N GLN A 1108 46.34 -52.01 43.57
CA GLN A 1108 46.94 -51.79 42.26
C GLN A 1108 48.26 -51.00 42.34
N LEU A 1109 48.37 -50.02 43.25
CA LEU A 1109 49.62 -49.32 43.56
C LEU A 1109 50.67 -50.24 44.18
N LYS A 1110 50.27 -51.04 45.17
CA LYS A 1110 51.13 -51.96 45.93
C LYS A 1110 51.68 -53.09 45.06
N THR A 1111 50.89 -53.60 44.12
CA THR A 1111 51.35 -54.58 43.11
C THR A 1111 52.27 -53.95 42.07
N LYS A 1112 51.97 -52.74 41.56
CA LYS A 1112 52.91 -51.96 40.70
C LYS A 1112 54.24 -51.70 41.42
N LEU A 1113 54.22 -51.31 42.70
CA LEU A 1113 55.41 -51.01 43.47
C LEU A 1113 56.23 -52.27 43.80
N GLY A 1114 55.58 -53.39 44.13
CA GLY A 1114 56.24 -54.69 44.30
C GLY A 1114 56.88 -55.19 43.00
N SER A 1115 56.24 -54.97 41.85
CA SER A 1115 56.83 -55.22 40.54
C SER A 1115 58.09 -54.38 40.31
N LEU A 1116 58.00 -53.05 40.52
CA LEU A 1116 59.13 -52.13 40.41
C LEU A 1116 60.26 -52.43 41.40
N GLU A 1117 59.97 -52.83 42.64
CA GLU A 1117 61.00 -53.29 43.58
C GLU A 1117 61.65 -54.59 43.12
N SER A 1118 60.90 -55.52 42.52
CA SER A 1118 61.45 -56.75 41.93
C SER A 1118 62.36 -56.45 40.73
N GLU A 1119 61.99 -55.48 39.88
CA GLU A 1119 62.83 -54.98 38.79
C GLU A 1119 64.07 -54.27 39.35
N LEU A 1120 63.93 -53.40 40.36
CA LEU A 1120 65.05 -52.69 40.97
C LEU A 1120 65.98 -53.66 41.71
N HIS A 1121 65.46 -54.74 42.30
CA HIS A 1121 66.28 -55.86 42.81
C HIS A 1121 66.97 -56.62 41.68
N HIS A 1122 66.29 -56.90 40.57
CA HIS A 1122 66.89 -57.52 39.39
C HIS A 1122 68.00 -56.64 38.78
N PHE A 1123 67.79 -55.32 38.64
CA PHE A 1123 68.80 -54.35 38.23
C PHE A 1123 69.94 -54.22 39.25
N ARG A 1124 69.66 -54.22 40.57
CA ARG A 1124 70.70 -54.25 41.62
C ARG A 1124 71.52 -55.53 41.58
N LEU A 1125 70.93 -56.69 41.29
CA LEU A 1125 71.64 -57.96 41.12
C LEU A 1125 72.47 -57.95 39.83
N LYS A 1126 71.89 -57.50 38.71
CA LYS A 1126 72.55 -57.36 37.39
C LYS A 1126 73.70 -56.34 37.42
N GLY A 1127 73.59 -55.29 38.23
CA GLY A 1127 74.64 -54.31 38.52
C GLY A 1127 75.72 -54.84 39.47
N LYS A 1128 75.34 -55.47 40.58
CA LYS A 1128 76.30 -56.09 41.52
C LYS A 1128 77.08 -57.24 40.87
N ALA A 1129 76.49 -57.97 39.93
CA ALA A 1129 77.17 -58.99 39.13
C ALA A 1129 78.23 -58.43 38.17
N LYS A 1130 78.16 -57.15 37.79
CA LYS A 1130 79.13 -56.50 36.87
C LYS A 1130 80.25 -55.70 37.55
N SER A 1131 80.26 -55.59 38.88
CA SER A 1131 81.17 -54.67 39.60
C SER A 1131 82.34 -55.35 40.35
N ARG A 1132 82.60 -56.65 40.13
CA ARG A 1132 83.75 -57.37 40.73
C ARG A 1132 84.43 -58.42 39.83
N ARG A 1133 85.02 -58.00 38.70
CA ARG A 1133 86.25 -58.60 38.12
C ARG A 1133 86.88 -57.68 37.08
N SER A 1134 88.22 -57.72 37.01
CA SER A 1134 89.13 -56.96 36.10
C SER A 1134 88.92 -55.44 36.01
N ARG A 1135 89.77 -54.58 36.59
CA ARG A 1135 91.24 -54.35 36.42
C ARG A 1135 91.61 -53.44 35.23
N ASN A 1136 92.42 -52.43 35.59
CA ASN A 1136 93.52 -51.84 34.83
C ASN A 1136 93.18 -50.91 33.64
N PRO A 1137 94.09 -49.96 33.30
CA PRO A 1137 94.79 -49.06 34.23
C PRO A 1137 94.97 -47.62 33.66
N GLU A 1138 95.60 -46.73 34.45
CA GLU A 1138 96.46 -45.61 33.95
C GLU A 1138 95.80 -44.50 33.07
N ARG A 1139 96.41 -43.33 32.83
CA ARG A 1139 97.27 -42.48 33.70
C ARG A 1139 97.06 -41.00 33.29
N SER A 1140 97.56 -40.09 34.11
CA SER A 1140 97.53 -38.63 33.93
C SER A 1140 98.09 -38.06 32.61
N MET A 1141 97.41 -37.05 32.05
CA MET A 1141 97.95 -35.88 31.27
C MET A 1141 98.72 -36.17 29.95
N PRO A 1142 98.57 -35.34 28.88
CA PRO A 1142 98.84 -33.89 28.97
C PRO A 1142 98.02 -32.93 28.06
N SER A 1143 98.23 -31.63 28.31
CA SER A 1143 98.19 -30.47 27.39
C SER A 1143 97.12 -30.35 26.28
N MET A 1144 96.33 -29.28 26.39
CA MET A 1144 96.10 -28.23 25.36
C MET A 1144 96.89 -28.39 24.03
N PRO A 1145 96.22 -28.14 22.89
CA PRO A 1145 96.25 -26.75 22.39
C PRO A 1145 94.90 -26.15 21.97
N SER A 1146 94.82 -24.82 22.14
CA SER A 1146 93.81 -23.90 21.57
C SER A 1146 94.16 -23.52 20.11
N PRO A 1147 93.41 -22.66 19.38
CA PRO A 1147 92.11 -22.04 19.67
C PRO A 1147 91.08 -22.06 18.51
N ARG A 1148 89.80 -21.73 18.83
CA ARG A 1148 88.81 -20.92 18.06
C ARG A 1148 87.37 -21.45 18.19
N ARG A 1149 86.52 -20.70 18.90
CA ARG A 1149 85.44 -19.86 18.32
C ARG A 1149 84.82 -19.01 19.42
N SER A 1150 84.08 -17.97 19.03
CA SER A 1150 83.42 -17.00 19.90
C SER A 1150 82.13 -16.49 19.24
N TRP A 1151 81.34 -15.74 20.01
CA TRP A 1151 80.14 -14.99 19.59
C TRP A 1151 78.91 -15.88 19.34
N SER A 1152 77.65 -15.56 19.71
CA SER A 1152 76.90 -14.32 20.03
C SER A 1152 76.20 -13.61 18.87
N GLN A 1153 74.87 -13.47 19.01
CA GLN A 1153 73.93 -12.62 18.27
C GLN A 1153 73.62 -12.91 16.78
N SER A 1154 72.44 -13.54 16.54
CA SER A 1154 71.45 -13.19 15.47
C SER A 1154 71.89 -13.27 13.98
N PRO A 1155 71.07 -12.89 12.96
CA PRO A 1155 69.61 -12.79 12.85
C PRO A 1155 69.03 -13.47 11.55
N ARG A 1156 67.72 -13.26 11.25
CA ARG A 1156 67.03 -13.30 9.91
C ARG A 1156 67.12 -14.57 9.00
N GLY A 1157 65.98 -15.26 8.82
CA GLY A 1157 65.13 -15.07 7.62
C GLY A 1157 65.17 -16.05 6.42
N ILE A 1158 63.96 -16.32 5.88
CA ILE A 1158 63.57 -16.50 4.45
C ILE A 1158 63.59 -17.92 3.79
N SER A 1159 62.40 -18.33 3.34
CA SER A 1159 62.04 -19.16 2.15
C SER A 1159 61.56 -20.64 2.30
N GLN A 1160 60.48 -20.93 1.54
CA GLN A 1160 59.88 -22.23 1.13
C GLN A 1160 59.26 -23.15 2.24
N VAL A 1161 57.95 -23.52 2.28
CA VAL A 1161 56.86 -23.86 1.29
C VAL A 1161 57.06 -25.26 0.69
N PRO A 1162 56.06 -26.19 0.54
CA PRO A 1162 54.57 -26.06 0.43
C PRO A 1162 53.71 -26.59 1.62
N PHE A 1163 52.41 -26.26 1.77
CA PHE A 1163 51.16 -26.87 1.21
C PHE A 1163 50.97 -28.39 1.48
N PHE A 1164 49.76 -28.96 1.67
CA PHE A 1164 48.43 -28.61 1.13
C PHE A 1164 47.24 -28.77 2.10
N SER A 1165 46.10 -28.18 1.69
CA SER A 1165 44.74 -28.43 2.19
C SER A 1165 43.88 -29.22 1.18
N SER A 1166 42.96 -30.04 1.69
CA SER A 1166 41.79 -30.63 1.00
C SER A 1166 40.77 -30.97 2.11
N LEU A 1167 39.49 -30.59 2.12
CA LEU A 1167 38.55 -30.35 1.01
C LEU A 1167 38.44 -31.57 0.08
N ASP A 1168 37.73 -32.60 0.55
CA ASP A 1168 36.69 -33.28 -0.25
C ASP A 1168 35.74 -34.17 0.59
N ARG A 1169 34.82 -33.53 1.35
CA ARG A 1169 33.43 -33.97 1.69
C ARG A 1169 32.82 -33.14 2.82
#